data_AF-A0A453PDW3-F1
#
_entry.id   AF-A0A453PDW3-F1
#
_cell.length_a   1.000
_cell.length_b   1.000
_cell.length_c   1.000
_cell.angle_alpha   90.00
_cell.angle_beta   90.00
_cell.angle_gamma   90.00
#
_symmetry.space_group_name_H-M   'P 1'
#
loop_
_entity.id
_entity.type
_entity.pdbx_description
1 polymer ?
#
loop_
_entity_poly.entity_id
_entity_poly.type
_entity_poly.pdbx_seq_one_letter_code
_entity_poly.pdbx_strand_id
1 'polypeptide(L)'
;EQTSIPGAVCVLDDEPRSTGRHCGEIDLCLCQSQRVSFSIAVMVQPVSGPVCLFGTEFEKKVCWEILVAGSEQGMEAGQVGLRLVTKGERMTTVAKEWNIGASSIADGRWHIVTVTIDADLGEATSFIDGVYDGYQNGLPLPRNNGVWEPGADIWVGARPPTDLDAFGRSDSEGTDSKMQIMDAFLWGRCLTEDEIAALYTTMSPAEYGFFDLAAEDAWHGSYSARVDDWESEEANYELYDQEDVEWDGQYSSGRKRPVRDAVAIDIDSFARRPRKPRFETREEVNQRMLSVERAVREALSAKGERAFTDQEFPPDDRSLYVDPGNPPLKLQVVSEWTRPSDIAKEISISSQPCLFSGSVNSSDVCQGRLGDCWFLSAVAVLTEMSRISEVIITPAYNEEGIYTIRFCIQGEWVAVVVDDWIPCESPGKPAFATSRKQNELWVSILEKAYAKLHGSYEALEGGLVQDALVDLTGGAGEEIDMRSPQAQIDLASGRLWSQLLHFNQEGFLLGAGSPSGSDAHISSSGIVQGHAYSILQIREVDGHKLVQIRNPWANEVEWNGPWSDSSQEWTERIKHKLKHVPQSKNGVFWMSWQDFQIHFRSIYVCRVYPPEMRYSVHGQWRGYSAGGCQDYDSWHQNPQYRLRVTGRDALYPVHVFITLTQGVGFSRKTNGFRNYQSSHDSSMFYIGMRILKTRGCRAAYNIYMHESVGGTDYVNSREISCELVLEPYPKGYTIVPTTIHPGEEAPFVLSVFTKAPIKLEAV
;
A
#
# COMPACT_ATOMS: atom_id res chain seq x y z
N GLU A 1 4.19 -28.16 -25.72
CA GLU A 1 5.62 -27.76 -25.70
C GLU A 1 5.84 -26.49 -24.87
N GLN A 2 5.10 -25.39 -25.08
CA GLN A 2 5.27 -24.12 -24.36
C GLN A 2 5.40 -24.23 -22.81
N THR A 3 4.58 -25.03 -22.14
CA THR A 3 4.59 -25.15 -20.66
C THR A 3 5.70 -26.04 -20.10
N SER A 4 6.44 -26.78 -20.94
CA SER A 4 7.40 -27.83 -20.53
C SER A 4 6.85 -28.99 -19.67
N ILE A 5 5.54 -29.00 -19.33
CA ILE A 5 4.90 -30.04 -18.51
C ILE A 5 4.44 -31.21 -19.40
N PRO A 6 4.93 -32.45 -19.18
CA PRO A 6 4.50 -33.61 -19.96
C PRO A 6 3.08 -34.06 -19.59
N GLY A 7 2.28 -34.41 -20.60
CA GLY A 7 0.91 -34.92 -20.45
C GLY A 7 -0.21 -33.87 -20.46
N ALA A 8 0.07 -32.64 -20.91
CA ALA A 8 -0.92 -31.58 -21.03
C ALA A 8 -1.79 -31.73 -22.31
N VAL A 9 -3.12 -31.69 -22.17
CA VAL A 9 -4.03 -31.37 -23.27
C VAL A 9 -4.18 -29.86 -23.31
N CYS A 10 -4.01 -29.27 -24.50
CA CYS A 10 -3.81 -27.84 -24.68
C CYS A 10 -4.87 -27.26 -25.63
N VAL A 11 -5.67 -26.32 -25.12
CA VAL A 11 -6.63 -25.56 -25.92
C VAL A 11 -6.15 -24.10 -25.96
N LEU A 12 -5.39 -23.77 -27.01
CA LEU A 12 -4.85 -22.43 -27.24
C LEU A 12 -5.84 -21.57 -28.04
N ASP A 13 -5.81 -20.26 -27.76
CA ASP A 13 -6.45 -19.22 -28.54
C ASP A 13 -5.67 -17.90 -28.38
N ASP A 14 -5.14 -17.37 -29.48
CA ASP A 14 -4.27 -16.19 -29.45
C ASP A 14 -5.05 -14.87 -29.20
N GLU A 15 -6.39 -14.93 -29.21
CA GLU A 15 -7.28 -13.78 -29.03
C GLU A 15 -8.20 -13.97 -27.80
N PRO A 16 -8.30 -12.98 -26.88
CA PRO A 16 -9.19 -13.07 -25.72
C PRO A 16 -10.68 -13.15 -26.12
N ARG A 17 -11.38 -14.23 -25.72
CA ARG A 17 -12.80 -14.45 -26.06
C ARG A 17 -13.73 -14.26 -24.86
N SER A 18 -14.94 -13.77 -25.13
CA SER A 18 -16.02 -13.59 -24.15
C SER A 18 -17.07 -14.70 -24.13
N THR A 19 -17.08 -15.58 -25.14
CA THR A 19 -18.08 -16.65 -25.34
C THR A 19 -17.50 -18.05 -25.14
N GLY A 20 -18.33 -18.99 -24.70
CA GLY A 20 -17.91 -20.37 -24.42
C GLY A 20 -17.51 -21.17 -25.67
N ARG A 21 -16.44 -21.96 -25.56
CA ARG A 21 -15.89 -22.83 -26.62
C ARG A 21 -16.09 -24.31 -26.28
N HIS A 22 -16.55 -25.09 -27.26
CA HIS A 22 -16.52 -26.56 -27.18
C HIS A 22 -15.11 -27.07 -27.50
N CYS A 23 -14.58 -27.94 -26.66
CA CYS A 23 -13.24 -28.51 -26.79
C CYS A 23 -13.25 -30.00 -27.20
N GLY A 24 -14.40 -30.67 -27.19
CA GLY A 24 -14.58 -32.08 -27.54
C GLY A 24 -14.53 -33.03 -26.35
N GLU A 25 -14.64 -34.33 -26.63
CA GLU A 25 -14.58 -35.40 -25.63
C GLU A 25 -13.21 -35.44 -24.91
N ILE A 26 -13.24 -35.73 -23.62
CA ILE A 26 -12.06 -35.91 -22.78
C ILE A 26 -11.29 -37.19 -23.16
N ASP A 27 -9.95 -37.13 -23.13
CA ASP A 27 -9.11 -38.28 -23.41
C ASP A 27 -9.36 -39.42 -22.39
N LEU A 28 -9.46 -40.66 -22.89
CA LEU A 28 -9.69 -41.87 -22.09
C LEU A 28 -8.63 -42.09 -21.00
N CYS A 29 -7.42 -41.56 -21.18
CA CYS A 29 -6.35 -41.62 -20.17
C CYS A 29 -6.65 -40.72 -18.96
N LEU A 30 -7.34 -39.59 -19.16
CA LEU A 30 -7.75 -38.68 -18.09
C LEU A 30 -8.91 -39.26 -17.27
N CYS A 31 -9.81 -40.01 -17.90
CA CYS A 31 -10.91 -40.73 -17.25
C CYS A 31 -10.44 -41.83 -16.28
N GLN A 32 -9.19 -42.29 -16.43
CA GLN A 32 -8.58 -43.31 -15.56
C GLN A 32 -7.82 -42.69 -14.39
N SER A 33 -7.65 -41.36 -14.34
CA SER A 33 -6.93 -40.70 -13.27
C SER A 33 -7.83 -40.37 -12.08
N GLN A 34 -7.36 -40.71 -10.88
CA GLN A 34 -7.93 -40.27 -9.60
C GLN A 34 -7.53 -38.83 -9.23
N ARG A 35 -6.62 -38.22 -10.00
CA ARG A 35 -5.94 -36.96 -9.66
C ARG A 35 -5.78 -36.09 -10.90
N VAL A 36 -6.48 -34.97 -10.95
CA VAL A 36 -6.52 -34.09 -12.13
C VAL A 36 -6.26 -32.65 -11.72
N SER A 37 -5.36 -31.98 -12.44
CA SER A 37 -5.20 -30.53 -12.38
C SER A 37 -5.69 -29.89 -13.67
N PHE A 38 -6.15 -28.64 -13.61
CA PHE A 38 -6.34 -27.78 -14.77
C PHE A 38 -5.95 -26.34 -14.42
N SER A 39 -5.58 -25.56 -15.43
CA SER A 39 -5.39 -24.11 -15.28
C SER A 39 -6.00 -23.34 -16.44
N ILE A 40 -6.34 -22.10 -16.16
CA ILE A 40 -6.87 -21.15 -17.13
C ILE A 40 -6.25 -19.76 -16.92
N ALA A 41 -5.89 -19.11 -18.02
CA ALA A 41 -5.65 -17.67 -18.06
C ALA A 41 -7.00 -16.94 -18.27
N VAL A 42 -7.46 -16.23 -17.23
CA VAL A 42 -8.76 -15.54 -17.19
C VAL A 42 -8.61 -14.10 -16.72
N MET A 43 -9.38 -13.18 -17.30
CA MET A 43 -9.57 -11.82 -16.81
C MET A 43 -11.02 -11.63 -16.39
N VAL A 44 -11.23 -11.31 -15.11
CA VAL A 44 -12.55 -11.12 -14.52
C VAL A 44 -12.74 -9.67 -14.09
N GLN A 45 -13.76 -8.99 -14.63
CA GLN A 45 -14.13 -7.65 -14.19
C GLN A 45 -15.07 -7.70 -12.96
N PRO A 46 -15.13 -6.65 -12.11
CA PRO A 46 -15.97 -6.57 -10.90
C PRO A 46 -17.47 -6.88 -11.06
N VAL A 47 -17.97 -6.86 -12.29
CA VAL A 47 -19.39 -7.02 -12.67
C VAL A 47 -19.60 -8.23 -13.61
N SER A 48 -18.72 -9.23 -13.54
CA SER A 48 -18.82 -10.46 -14.33
C SER A 48 -19.79 -11.47 -13.69
N GLY A 49 -20.50 -12.22 -14.52
CA GLY A 49 -21.36 -13.33 -14.10
C GLY A 49 -20.62 -14.68 -13.97
N PRO A 50 -21.34 -15.74 -13.55
CA PRO A 50 -20.78 -17.08 -13.35
C PRO A 50 -20.06 -17.64 -14.58
N VAL A 51 -18.84 -18.12 -14.35
CA VAL A 51 -17.95 -18.73 -15.34
C VAL A 51 -18.01 -20.25 -15.21
N CYS A 52 -18.15 -20.99 -16.31
CA CYS A 52 -18.24 -22.46 -16.26
C CYS A 52 -17.13 -23.07 -17.13
N LEU A 53 -16.24 -23.85 -16.52
CA LEU A 53 -14.99 -24.27 -17.15
C LEU A 53 -14.89 -25.74 -17.56
N PHE A 54 -15.78 -26.57 -17.02
CA PHE A 54 -15.89 -27.99 -17.37
C PHE A 54 -17.36 -28.39 -17.22
N GLY A 55 -17.73 -29.49 -17.86
CA GLY A 55 -19.07 -30.04 -17.69
C GLY A 55 -19.22 -31.40 -18.36
N THR A 56 -19.12 -32.46 -17.58
CA THR A 56 -19.24 -33.84 -18.06
C THR A 56 -20.71 -34.25 -18.19
N GLU A 57 -21.10 -34.99 -19.24
CA GLU A 57 -22.40 -35.69 -19.27
C GLU A 57 -22.32 -37.05 -18.54
N PHE A 58 -22.18 -37.03 -17.21
CA PHE A 58 -22.20 -38.25 -16.38
C PHE A 58 -23.62 -38.83 -16.39
N GLU A 59 -23.82 -40.06 -16.90
CA GLU A 59 -25.12 -40.74 -17.05
C GLU A 59 -26.28 -39.88 -17.63
N LYS A 60 -25.97 -38.86 -18.45
CA LYS A 60 -26.90 -37.78 -18.90
C LYS A 60 -27.53 -36.93 -17.78
N LYS A 61 -27.06 -37.03 -16.54
CA LYS A 61 -27.72 -36.46 -15.35
C LYS A 61 -26.84 -35.75 -14.33
N VAL A 62 -25.50 -35.79 -14.39
CA VAL A 62 -24.63 -35.05 -13.44
C VAL A 62 -23.46 -34.35 -14.14
N CYS A 63 -23.17 -33.12 -13.72
CA CYS A 63 -22.16 -32.22 -14.28
C CYS A 63 -21.36 -31.53 -13.15
N TRP A 64 -20.04 -31.36 -13.31
CA TRP A 64 -19.19 -30.58 -12.41
C TRP A 64 -18.86 -29.23 -13.04
N GLU A 65 -19.27 -28.13 -12.41
CA GLU A 65 -18.96 -26.77 -12.85
C GLU A 65 -17.90 -26.16 -11.94
N ILE A 66 -16.76 -25.73 -12.48
CA ILE A 66 -15.84 -24.83 -11.77
C ILE A 66 -16.26 -23.39 -12.03
N LEU A 67 -16.49 -22.66 -10.95
CA LEU A 67 -16.84 -21.25 -10.94
C LEU A 67 -15.64 -20.38 -10.65
N VAL A 68 -15.50 -19.35 -11.46
CA VAL A 68 -14.63 -18.22 -11.20
C VAL A 68 -15.52 -16.98 -11.20
N ALA A 69 -15.84 -16.46 -10.02
CA ALA A 69 -16.81 -15.38 -9.78
C ALA A 69 -18.29 -15.69 -10.10
N GLY A 70 -19.17 -15.62 -9.10
CA GLY A 70 -20.62 -15.57 -9.34
C GLY A 70 -21.40 -15.10 -8.11
N SER A 71 -22.07 -13.95 -8.19
CA SER A 71 -22.87 -13.36 -7.10
C SER A 71 -24.24 -14.04 -6.87
N GLU A 72 -24.48 -15.19 -7.48
CA GLU A 72 -25.67 -16.02 -7.26
C GLU A 72 -25.32 -17.23 -6.39
N GLN A 73 -26.17 -17.52 -5.41
CA GLN A 73 -26.17 -18.74 -4.55
C GLN A 73 -25.10 -18.88 -3.45
N GLY A 74 -24.25 -17.88 -3.21
CA GLY A 74 -23.50 -17.77 -1.95
C GLY A 74 -21.97 -17.65 -2.06
N MET A 75 -21.43 -17.46 -3.26
CA MET A 75 -20.04 -17.07 -3.47
C MET A 75 -19.89 -15.55 -3.54
N GLU A 76 -18.74 -15.02 -3.08
CA GLU A 76 -18.40 -13.62 -3.35
C GLU A 76 -17.90 -13.45 -4.79
N ALA A 77 -18.15 -12.28 -5.38
CA ALA A 77 -17.70 -11.96 -6.72
C ALA A 77 -16.16 -12.04 -6.80
N GLY A 78 -15.65 -12.81 -7.76
CA GLY A 78 -14.22 -13.04 -7.99
C GLY A 78 -13.61 -14.27 -7.33
N GLN A 79 -14.30 -14.99 -6.43
CA GLN A 79 -13.74 -16.19 -5.79
C GLN A 79 -13.78 -17.42 -6.71
N VAL A 80 -12.87 -18.38 -6.44
CA VAL A 80 -12.78 -19.68 -7.10
C VAL A 80 -13.60 -20.73 -6.33
N GLY A 81 -14.45 -21.47 -7.02
CA GLY A 81 -15.33 -22.47 -6.41
C GLY A 81 -15.71 -23.59 -7.36
N LEU A 82 -16.47 -24.55 -6.83
CA LEU A 82 -16.86 -25.79 -7.48
C LEU A 82 -18.32 -26.09 -7.15
N ARG A 83 -19.11 -26.44 -8.18
CA ARG A 83 -20.49 -26.92 -8.04
C ARG A 83 -20.63 -28.30 -8.65
N LEU A 84 -21.47 -29.11 -8.00
CA LEU A 84 -22.02 -30.33 -8.55
C LEU A 84 -23.46 -30.06 -8.95
N VAL A 85 -23.81 -30.35 -10.19
CA VAL A 85 -25.10 -30.02 -10.79
C VAL A 85 -25.78 -31.30 -11.28
N THR A 86 -27.06 -31.47 -10.97
CA THR A 86 -27.87 -32.60 -11.45
C THR A 86 -28.86 -32.12 -12.52
N LYS A 87 -28.75 -32.69 -13.72
CA LYS A 87 -29.60 -32.45 -14.89
C LYS A 87 -30.81 -33.39 -14.86
N GLY A 88 -31.98 -32.87 -14.53
CA GLY A 88 -33.26 -33.57 -14.65
C GLY A 88 -33.87 -33.41 -16.06
N GLU A 89 -34.91 -34.18 -16.37
CA GLU A 89 -35.58 -34.16 -17.69
C GLU A 89 -36.31 -32.84 -18.03
N ARG A 90 -36.40 -31.90 -17.08
CA ARG A 90 -37.09 -30.59 -17.23
C ARG A 90 -36.45 -29.43 -16.46
N MET A 91 -35.44 -29.70 -15.63
CA MET A 91 -34.82 -28.69 -14.77
C MET A 91 -33.42 -29.16 -14.38
N THR A 92 -32.48 -28.24 -14.44
CA THR A 92 -31.12 -28.40 -13.93
C THR A 92 -31.06 -27.83 -12.51
N THR A 93 -30.56 -28.59 -11.54
CA THR A 93 -30.49 -28.18 -10.12
C THR A 93 -29.07 -28.32 -9.60
N VAL A 94 -28.54 -27.28 -8.94
CA VAL A 94 -27.30 -27.38 -8.17
C VAL A 94 -27.53 -28.34 -7.00
N ALA A 95 -26.76 -29.43 -6.96
CA ALA A 95 -26.86 -30.47 -5.94
C ALA A 95 -25.98 -30.17 -4.72
N LYS A 96 -24.80 -29.57 -4.93
CA LYS A 96 -23.89 -29.12 -3.87
C LYS A 96 -22.88 -28.10 -4.40
N GLU A 97 -22.35 -27.26 -3.52
CA GLU A 97 -21.40 -26.18 -3.81
C GLU A 97 -20.26 -26.15 -2.78
N TRP A 98 -19.10 -25.69 -3.21
CA TRP A 98 -17.87 -25.56 -2.44
C TRP A 98 -17.09 -24.31 -2.85
N ASN A 99 -16.67 -23.51 -1.87
CA ASN A 99 -15.76 -22.40 -2.07
C ASN A 99 -14.34 -22.94 -1.81
N ILE A 100 -13.46 -22.86 -2.81
CA ILE A 100 -12.10 -23.44 -2.73
C ILE A 100 -11.08 -22.32 -2.51
N GLY A 101 -11.24 -21.21 -3.25
CA GLY A 101 -10.41 -20.03 -3.15
C GLY A 101 -10.86 -19.05 -2.07
N ALA A 102 -9.90 -18.34 -1.48
CA ALA A 102 -10.11 -17.32 -0.47
C ALA A 102 -9.91 -15.89 -1.01
N SER A 103 -9.34 -15.72 -2.20
CA SER A 103 -9.10 -14.42 -2.83
C SER A 103 -10.09 -14.14 -3.96
N SER A 104 -10.41 -12.86 -4.15
CA SER A 104 -11.21 -12.38 -5.29
C SER A 104 -10.28 -11.92 -6.41
N ILE A 105 -10.47 -12.45 -7.62
CA ILE A 105 -9.75 -12.04 -8.83
C ILE A 105 -10.56 -11.11 -9.74
N ALA A 106 -11.62 -10.50 -9.22
CA ALA A 106 -12.50 -9.61 -9.98
C ALA A 106 -11.92 -8.18 -10.11
N ASP A 107 -10.63 -8.04 -10.38
CA ASP A 107 -9.91 -6.77 -10.42
C ASP A 107 -9.60 -6.26 -11.86
N GLY A 108 -9.95 -7.04 -12.88
CA GLY A 108 -9.71 -6.71 -14.28
C GLY A 108 -8.28 -6.99 -14.79
N ARG A 109 -7.46 -7.74 -14.05
CA ARG A 109 -6.16 -8.25 -14.51
C ARG A 109 -6.28 -9.69 -15.03
N TRP A 110 -5.25 -10.12 -15.77
CA TRP A 110 -5.08 -11.52 -16.13
C TRP A 110 -4.58 -12.30 -14.92
N HIS A 111 -5.26 -13.39 -14.60
CA HIS A 111 -4.89 -14.33 -13.55
C HIS A 111 -4.80 -15.74 -14.12
N ILE A 112 -3.85 -16.53 -13.61
CA ILE A 112 -3.76 -17.95 -13.88
C ILE A 112 -4.36 -18.70 -12.70
N VAL A 113 -5.62 -19.10 -12.85
CA VAL A 113 -6.32 -19.93 -11.88
C VAL A 113 -5.98 -21.37 -12.15
N THR A 114 -5.40 -22.05 -11.17
CA THR A 114 -5.06 -23.49 -11.21
C THR A 114 -5.82 -24.20 -10.11
N VAL A 115 -6.53 -25.28 -10.44
CA VAL A 115 -7.24 -26.10 -9.45
C VAL A 115 -6.86 -27.56 -9.65
N THR A 116 -6.69 -28.26 -8.54
CA THR A 116 -6.36 -29.70 -8.51
C THR A 116 -7.40 -30.43 -7.70
N ILE A 117 -7.93 -31.53 -8.24
CA ILE A 117 -8.95 -32.39 -7.62
C ILE A 117 -8.33 -33.76 -7.35
N ASP A 118 -8.46 -34.24 -6.11
CA ASP A 118 -8.01 -35.56 -5.64
C ASP A 118 -9.22 -36.39 -5.18
N ALA A 119 -9.55 -37.44 -5.93
CA ALA A 119 -10.66 -38.34 -5.65
C ALA A 119 -10.36 -39.39 -4.56
N ASP A 120 -9.09 -39.71 -4.30
CA ASP A 120 -8.70 -40.62 -3.22
C ASP A 120 -8.93 -39.94 -1.85
N LEU A 121 -8.52 -38.68 -1.75
CA LEU A 121 -8.67 -37.85 -0.55
C LEU A 121 -10.06 -37.21 -0.43
N GLY A 122 -10.73 -36.91 -1.56
CA GLY A 122 -11.99 -36.18 -1.59
C GLY A 122 -11.79 -34.68 -1.35
N GLU A 123 -10.71 -34.13 -1.90
CA GLU A 123 -10.21 -32.77 -1.66
C GLU A 123 -10.00 -32.05 -3.01
N ALA A 124 -10.14 -30.72 -3.01
CA ALA A 124 -9.67 -29.88 -4.10
C ALA A 124 -8.86 -28.70 -3.56
N THR A 125 -7.77 -28.35 -4.24
CA THR A 125 -6.89 -27.22 -3.93
C THR A 125 -6.93 -26.20 -5.06
N SER A 126 -6.80 -24.91 -4.74
CA SER A 126 -6.73 -23.81 -5.71
C SER A 126 -5.49 -22.95 -5.49
N PHE A 127 -4.86 -22.58 -6.61
CA PHE A 127 -3.75 -21.65 -6.68
C PHE A 127 -4.11 -20.54 -7.68
N ILE A 128 -3.73 -19.30 -7.37
CA ILE A 128 -3.89 -18.13 -8.23
C ILE A 128 -2.49 -17.57 -8.46
N ASP A 129 -2.09 -17.42 -9.72
CA ASP A 129 -0.79 -16.87 -10.12
C ASP A 129 0.42 -17.58 -9.48
N GLY A 130 0.33 -18.91 -9.35
CA GLY A 130 1.36 -19.72 -8.69
C GLY A 130 1.26 -19.75 -7.16
N VAL A 131 0.45 -18.89 -6.55
CA VAL A 131 0.31 -18.77 -5.09
C VAL A 131 -0.87 -19.61 -4.60
N TYR A 132 -0.66 -20.38 -3.54
CA TYR A 132 -1.73 -21.15 -2.90
C TYR A 132 -2.83 -20.23 -2.33
N ASP A 133 -4.06 -20.42 -2.78
CA ASP A 133 -5.21 -19.60 -2.38
C ASP A 133 -6.17 -20.32 -1.42
N GLY A 134 -6.26 -21.65 -1.50
CA GLY A 134 -7.10 -22.42 -0.58
C GLY A 134 -7.31 -23.88 -0.98
N TYR A 135 -8.14 -24.56 -0.19
CA TYR A 135 -8.55 -25.94 -0.42
C TYR A 135 -9.87 -26.26 0.31
N GLN A 136 -10.55 -27.30 -0.15
CA GLN A 136 -11.81 -27.75 0.43
C GLN A 136 -11.93 -29.28 0.41
N ASN A 137 -12.39 -29.83 1.53
CA ASN A 137 -12.52 -31.27 1.76
C ASN A 137 -13.99 -31.73 1.74
N GLY A 138 -14.23 -33.02 1.55
CA GLY A 138 -15.56 -33.64 1.59
C GLY A 138 -16.32 -33.56 0.27
N LEU A 139 -15.58 -33.68 -0.84
CA LEU A 139 -16.13 -33.87 -2.18
C LEU A 139 -16.67 -35.31 -2.33
N PRO A 140 -17.90 -35.52 -2.86
CA PRO A 140 -18.49 -36.84 -3.06
C PRO A 140 -17.94 -37.51 -4.33
N LEU A 141 -16.62 -37.67 -4.40
CA LEU A 141 -15.94 -38.28 -5.53
C LEU A 141 -15.99 -39.82 -5.44
N PRO A 142 -16.19 -40.53 -6.57
CA PRO A 142 -16.30 -41.99 -6.57
C PRO A 142 -14.92 -42.63 -6.41
N ARG A 143 -14.58 -43.08 -5.19
CA ARG A 143 -13.28 -43.70 -4.82
C ARG A 143 -12.71 -44.84 -5.71
N ASN A 144 -13.42 -45.30 -6.73
CA ASN A 144 -13.03 -46.42 -7.61
C ASN A 144 -13.16 -46.12 -9.12
N ASN A 145 -13.77 -45.00 -9.53
CA ASN A 145 -13.78 -44.51 -10.92
C ASN A 145 -12.98 -43.19 -10.94
N GLY A 146 -12.36 -42.82 -12.06
CA GLY A 146 -11.58 -41.57 -12.12
C GLY A 146 -12.47 -40.32 -11.93
N VAL A 147 -11.83 -39.15 -11.86
CA VAL A 147 -12.53 -37.85 -11.71
C VAL A 147 -13.55 -37.61 -12.84
N TRP A 148 -13.31 -38.20 -14.02
CA TRP A 148 -14.12 -38.04 -15.23
C TRP A 148 -14.56 -39.39 -15.80
N GLU A 149 -15.72 -39.40 -16.48
CA GLU A 149 -16.20 -40.58 -17.21
C GLU A 149 -15.78 -40.57 -18.69
N PRO A 150 -15.55 -41.75 -19.32
CA PRO A 150 -15.38 -41.88 -20.76
C PRO A 150 -16.55 -41.27 -21.56
N GLY A 151 -16.24 -40.43 -22.55
CA GLY A 151 -17.24 -39.77 -23.39
C GLY A 151 -17.81 -38.47 -22.81
N ALA A 152 -17.19 -37.91 -21.78
CA ALA A 152 -17.54 -36.60 -21.27
C ALA A 152 -16.95 -35.46 -22.11
N ASP A 153 -17.76 -34.49 -22.53
CA ASP A 153 -17.30 -33.30 -23.25
C ASP A 153 -16.59 -32.27 -22.35
N ILE A 154 -15.74 -31.44 -22.96
CA ILE A 154 -15.05 -30.31 -22.34
C ILE A 154 -15.57 -28.99 -22.95
N TRP A 155 -15.91 -28.04 -22.08
CA TRP A 155 -16.47 -26.73 -22.45
C TRP A 155 -15.85 -25.62 -21.62
N VAL A 156 -15.30 -24.58 -22.27
CA VAL A 156 -14.58 -23.48 -21.59
C VAL A 156 -15.30 -22.15 -21.86
N GLY A 157 -15.95 -21.55 -20.85
CA GLY A 157 -16.27 -20.11 -20.84
C GLY A 157 -17.58 -19.68 -20.17
N ALA A 158 -18.17 -18.59 -20.67
CA ALA A 158 -19.41 -18.05 -20.11
C ALA A 158 -20.62 -18.91 -20.53
N ARG A 159 -21.01 -19.84 -19.65
CA ARG A 159 -22.17 -20.74 -19.71
C ARG A 159 -22.21 -21.68 -20.95
N PRO A 160 -22.00 -23.00 -20.80
CA PRO A 160 -22.23 -23.93 -21.92
C PRO A 160 -23.72 -23.95 -22.31
N PRO A 161 -24.04 -24.10 -23.60
CA PRO A 161 -25.42 -24.13 -24.09
C PRO A 161 -26.08 -25.50 -23.83
N THR A 162 -26.35 -25.84 -22.57
CA THR A 162 -27.26 -26.94 -22.21
C THR A 162 -28.72 -26.51 -22.37
N ASP A 163 -29.18 -26.60 -23.61
CA ASP A 163 -30.53 -26.42 -24.13
C ASP A 163 -31.19 -25.04 -23.91
N LEU A 164 -31.37 -24.33 -25.04
CA LEU A 164 -32.42 -23.31 -25.19
C LEU A 164 -33.77 -24.03 -25.30
N ASP A 165 -34.41 -24.35 -24.17
CA ASP A 165 -35.84 -24.06 -23.99
C ASP A 165 -36.39 -24.39 -22.59
N ALA A 166 -37.41 -23.63 -22.20
CA ALA A 166 -38.39 -23.90 -21.15
C ALA A 166 -37.97 -23.74 -19.65
N PHE A 167 -38.45 -22.63 -19.06
CA PHE A 167 -38.71 -22.38 -17.62
C PHE A 167 -37.58 -21.84 -16.70
N GLY A 168 -37.13 -20.61 -17.00
CA GLY A 168 -37.49 -19.48 -16.13
C GLY A 168 -36.48 -18.96 -15.09
N ARG A 169 -36.10 -17.67 -15.27
CA ARG A 169 -35.37 -16.76 -14.37
C ARG A 169 -33.84 -16.91 -14.28
N SER A 170 -33.16 -16.16 -15.12
CA SER A 170 -32.10 -15.24 -14.68
C SER A 170 -32.30 -13.95 -15.48
N ASP A 171 -32.37 -12.81 -14.80
CA ASP A 171 -32.85 -11.54 -15.38
C ASP A 171 -31.75 -10.80 -16.17
N SER A 172 -30.96 -11.54 -16.94
CA SER A 172 -29.72 -11.13 -17.61
C SER A 172 -29.76 -11.23 -19.15
N GLU A 173 -30.94 -11.11 -19.76
CA GLU A 173 -31.05 -10.88 -21.21
C GLU A 173 -30.47 -9.51 -21.57
N GLY A 174 -29.24 -9.49 -22.12
CA GLY A 174 -28.68 -8.32 -22.82
C GLY A 174 -27.36 -7.75 -22.29
N THR A 175 -26.75 -8.31 -21.24
CA THR A 175 -25.38 -7.93 -20.82
C THR A 175 -24.35 -8.92 -21.32
N ASP A 176 -23.49 -8.46 -22.24
CA ASP A 176 -22.29 -9.21 -22.65
C ASP A 176 -21.43 -9.59 -21.44
N SER A 177 -20.90 -10.81 -21.46
CA SER A 177 -19.95 -11.32 -20.47
C SER A 177 -18.69 -10.45 -20.43
N LYS A 178 -18.51 -9.69 -19.35
CA LYS A 178 -17.34 -8.84 -19.08
C LYS A 178 -16.09 -9.60 -18.62
N MET A 179 -16.02 -10.88 -18.96
CA MET A 179 -14.87 -11.76 -18.74
C MET A 179 -14.17 -12.01 -20.08
N GLN A 180 -12.85 -12.16 -20.04
CA GLN A 180 -12.07 -12.68 -21.15
C GLN A 180 -11.31 -13.94 -20.74
N ILE A 181 -11.20 -14.90 -21.66
CA ILE A 181 -10.38 -16.11 -21.53
C ILE A 181 -9.40 -16.14 -22.69
N MET A 182 -8.16 -16.53 -22.42
CA MET A 182 -7.14 -16.81 -23.45
C MET A 182 -6.88 -18.33 -23.54
N ASP A 183 -6.18 -18.89 -22.55
CA ASP A 183 -5.69 -20.27 -22.63
C ASP A 183 -6.28 -21.17 -21.53
N ALA A 184 -6.55 -22.43 -21.88
CA ALA A 184 -6.96 -23.47 -20.93
C ALA A 184 -6.17 -24.78 -21.11
N PHE A 185 -5.77 -25.37 -19.98
CA PHE A 185 -4.90 -26.56 -19.92
C PHE A 185 -5.48 -27.59 -18.96
N LEU A 186 -5.36 -28.87 -19.31
CA LEU A 186 -5.83 -30.00 -18.51
C LEU A 186 -4.71 -31.05 -18.38
N TRP A 187 -4.49 -31.55 -17.16
CA TRP A 187 -3.45 -32.53 -16.83
C TRP A 187 -4.01 -33.74 -16.09
N GLY A 188 -3.61 -34.94 -16.52
CA GLY A 188 -4.00 -36.21 -15.91
C GLY A 188 -3.32 -36.56 -14.58
N ARG A 189 -2.73 -35.57 -13.91
CA ARG A 189 -2.03 -35.70 -12.63
C ARG A 189 -2.13 -34.40 -11.85
N CYS A 190 -1.93 -34.47 -10.54
CA CYS A 190 -1.60 -33.29 -9.75
C CYS A 190 -0.30 -32.64 -10.28
N LEU A 191 -0.31 -31.32 -10.42
CA LEU A 191 0.90 -30.52 -10.50
C LEU A 191 1.49 -30.32 -9.09
N THR A 192 2.82 -30.21 -8.99
CA THR A 192 3.47 -29.76 -7.74
C THR A 192 3.40 -28.25 -7.59
N GLU A 193 3.61 -27.72 -6.39
CA GLU A 193 3.65 -26.25 -6.16
C GLU A 193 4.67 -25.56 -7.07
N ASP A 194 5.86 -26.16 -7.25
CA ASP A 194 6.90 -25.70 -8.17
C ASP A 194 6.42 -25.66 -9.63
N GLU A 195 5.65 -26.66 -10.07
CA GLU A 195 5.11 -26.73 -11.44
C GLU A 195 4.02 -25.69 -11.68
N ILE A 196 3.19 -25.40 -10.66
CA ILE A 196 2.14 -24.37 -10.72
C ILE A 196 2.76 -22.97 -10.73
N ALA A 197 3.79 -22.74 -9.91
CA ALA A 197 4.57 -21.50 -9.93
C ALA A 197 5.36 -21.31 -11.24
N ALA A 198 5.93 -22.39 -11.79
CA ALA A 198 6.59 -22.37 -13.10
C ALA A 198 5.60 -22.13 -14.24
N LEU A 199 4.38 -22.67 -14.18
CA LEU A 199 3.32 -22.39 -15.15
C LEU A 199 3.00 -20.88 -15.21
N TYR A 200 2.78 -20.25 -14.05
CA TYR A 200 2.57 -18.80 -13.99
C TYR A 200 3.76 -18.02 -14.54
N THR A 201 4.99 -18.41 -14.18
CA THR A 201 6.21 -17.74 -14.63
C THR A 201 6.49 -17.90 -16.13
N THR A 202 6.09 -19.02 -16.74
CA THR A 202 6.29 -19.30 -18.18
C THR A 202 5.19 -18.73 -19.07
N MET A 203 3.97 -18.59 -18.54
CA MET A 203 2.84 -17.98 -19.23
C MET A 203 2.77 -16.46 -19.06
N SER A 204 3.28 -15.92 -17.94
CA SER A 204 3.50 -14.48 -17.80
C SER A 204 4.50 -14.02 -18.86
N PRO A 205 4.18 -13.04 -19.73
CA PRO A 205 5.06 -12.67 -20.82
C PRO A 205 6.46 -12.30 -20.35
N ALA A 206 7.45 -12.97 -20.94
CA ALA A 206 8.85 -12.63 -20.76
C ALA A 206 9.11 -11.15 -21.08
N GLU A 207 10.18 -10.62 -20.49
CA GLU A 207 10.55 -9.20 -20.46
C GLU A 207 10.37 -8.46 -21.81
N TYR A 208 10.07 -7.16 -21.72
CA TYR A 208 10.37 -6.20 -22.79
C TYR A 208 11.90 -6.12 -23.01
N GLY A 209 12.46 -7.13 -23.69
CA GLY A 209 13.83 -7.21 -24.18
C GLY A 209 13.91 -6.79 -25.64
N PHE A 210 14.95 -6.03 -25.99
CA PHE A 210 15.22 -5.62 -27.37
C PHE A 210 15.53 -6.81 -28.28
N PHE A 211 15.25 -6.65 -29.58
CA PHE A 211 15.75 -7.54 -30.63
C PHE A 211 17.26 -7.73 -30.52
N ASP A 212 17.71 -8.98 -30.55
CA ASP A 212 18.99 -9.35 -31.14
C ASP A 212 18.74 -10.55 -32.07
N LEU A 213 19.21 -10.46 -33.32
CA LEU A 213 18.93 -11.46 -34.35
C LEU A 213 20.05 -12.50 -34.38
N ALA A 214 19.66 -13.78 -34.34
CA ALA A 214 20.57 -14.90 -34.27
C ALA A 214 21.51 -15.00 -35.49
N ALA A 215 22.69 -15.57 -35.24
CA ALA A 215 23.62 -15.98 -36.27
C ALA A 215 23.14 -17.25 -36.99
N GLU A 216 23.41 -17.35 -38.29
CA GLU A 216 24.30 -18.38 -38.85
C GLU A 216 24.53 -18.11 -40.35
N ASP A 217 25.79 -17.99 -40.77
CA ASP A 217 26.25 -18.78 -41.91
C ASP A 217 27.79 -18.90 -41.93
N ALA A 218 28.26 -20.06 -42.40
CA ALA A 218 29.58 -20.64 -42.27
C ALA A 218 30.81 -19.77 -42.69
N TRP A 219 32.00 -20.05 -42.14
CA TRP A 219 33.04 -20.91 -42.77
C TRP A 219 34.36 -20.96 -41.95
N HIS A 220 35.11 -22.05 -42.14
CA HIS A 220 36.31 -22.53 -41.43
C HIS A 220 37.44 -21.53 -41.09
N GLY A 221 38.23 -21.86 -40.04
CA GLY A 221 39.62 -21.38 -39.95
C GLY A 221 40.34 -21.60 -38.61
N SER A 222 41.15 -22.66 -38.52
CA SER A 222 42.01 -23.06 -37.39
C SER A 222 42.92 -21.99 -36.73
N TYR A 223 43.10 -22.14 -35.40
CA TYR A 223 44.33 -21.87 -34.61
C TYR A 223 45.42 -20.91 -35.14
N SER A 224 45.70 -19.84 -34.40
CA SER A 224 46.99 -19.69 -33.67
C SER A 224 46.96 -18.47 -32.73
N ALA A 225 47.89 -18.40 -31.79
CA ALA A 225 48.07 -17.30 -30.85
C ALA A 225 49.23 -16.37 -31.24
N ARG A 226 49.26 -15.19 -30.60
CA ARG A 226 50.40 -14.30 -30.26
C ARG A 226 50.53 -12.94 -30.98
N VAL A 227 50.46 -11.89 -30.13
CA VAL A 227 51.52 -10.89 -29.86
C VAL A 227 51.72 -9.67 -30.80
N ASP A 228 51.76 -8.52 -30.14
CA ASP A 228 52.37 -7.20 -30.40
C ASP A 228 51.88 -6.19 -31.47
N ASP A 229 51.97 -4.95 -30.97
CA ASP A 229 52.24 -3.63 -31.57
C ASP A 229 51.27 -2.86 -32.48
N TRP A 230 50.86 -1.69 -31.93
CA TRP A 230 51.09 -0.33 -32.44
C TRP A 230 51.31 -0.16 -33.97
N GLU A 231 50.52 0.68 -34.62
CA GLU A 231 50.82 2.13 -34.76
C GLU A 231 49.60 2.91 -35.34
N SER A 232 49.76 4.22 -35.54
CA SER A 232 48.68 5.23 -35.63
C SER A 232 48.56 5.88 -37.03
N GLU A 233 47.72 6.93 -37.11
CA GLU A 233 47.65 7.97 -38.16
C GLU A 233 46.79 7.63 -39.40
N GLU A 234 45.65 8.32 -39.62
CA GLU A 234 45.43 9.62 -40.32
C GLU A 234 45.14 9.43 -41.83
N ALA A 235 44.34 10.23 -42.54
CA ALA A 235 43.24 11.16 -42.19
C ALA A 235 42.53 11.59 -43.52
N ASN A 236 41.50 12.44 -43.40
CA ASN A 236 41.18 13.56 -44.32
C ASN A 236 40.38 13.39 -45.64
N TYR A 237 39.29 14.20 -45.71
CA TYR A 237 38.75 14.99 -46.85
C TYR A 237 38.22 14.25 -48.10
N GLU A 238 37.24 14.75 -48.88
CA GLU A 238 36.34 15.93 -48.77
C GLU A 238 35.03 15.75 -49.58
N LEU A 239 34.11 16.71 -49.40
CA LEU A 239 32.83 16.94 -50.09
C LEU A 239 32.78 16.73 -51.62
N TYR A 240 31.59 16.39 -52.15
CA TYR A 240 30.83 17.26 -53.09
C TYR A 240 29.34 16.84 -53.22
N ASP A 241 28.49 17.81 -53.53
CA ASP A 241 27.01 17.73 -53.58
C ASP A 241 26.41 17.35 -54.96
N GLN A 242 25.07 17.24 -54.95
CA GLN A 242 24.08 17.49 -56.02
C GLN A 242 23.49 16.32 -56.86
N GLU A 243 22.23 16.05 -56.53
CA GLU A 243 21.03 16.11 -57.41
C GLU A 243 20.79 15.04 -58.51
N ASP A 244 19.68 14.32 -58.26
CA ASP A 244 18.53 14.15 -59.15
C ASP A 244 18.43 13.04 -60.24
N VAL A 245 17.53 12.10 -59.90
CA VAL A 245 16.29 11.75 -60.65
C VAL A 245 16.30 10.65 -61.73
N GLU A 246 15.49 9.62 -61.41
CA GLU A 246 14.68 8.72 -62.25
C GLU A 246 15.30 7.64 -63.18
N TRP A 247 15.15 6.39 -62.71
CA TRP A 247 14.37 5.29 -63.34
C TRP A 247 14.39 5.15 -64.88
N ASP A 248 14.92 4.02 -65.40
CA ASP A 248 14.12 2.83 -65.74
C ASP A 248 14.94 1.74 -66.50
N GLY A 249 14.45 0.49 -66.51
CA GLY A 249 14.90 -0.57 -67.44
C GLY A 249 15.82 -1.65 -66.84
N GLN A 250 15.29 -2.75 -66.31
CA GLN A 250 15.00 -4.02 -67.04
C GLN A 250 16.23 -4.85 -67.47
N TYR A 251 16.31 -6.11 -67.01
CA TYR A 251 16.35 -7.39 -67.79
C TYR A 251 16.52 -8.56 -66.78
N SER A 252 15.51 -9.43 -66.60
CA SER A 252 15.41 -10.81 -67.18
C SER A 252 16.48 -11.83 -66.71
N SER A 253 16.20 -13.10 -66.40
CA SER A 253 14.92 -13.85 -66.25
C SER A 253 15.19 -15.28 -65.70
N GLY A 254 14.37 -15.83 -64.80
CA GLY A 254 14.50 -17.23 -64.35
C GLY A 254 13.41 -17.72 -63.39
N ARG A 255 12.58 -18.70 -63.80
CA ARG A 255 11.43 -19.29 -63.05
C ARG A 255 11.87 -19.92 -61.72
N LYS A 256 11.09 -19.91 -60.62
CA LYS A 256 9.64 -20.19 -60.46
C LYS A 256 8.93 -19.23 -59.46
N ARG A 257 7.59 -19.17 -59.51
CA ARG A 257 6.62 -18.39 -58.68
C ARG A 257 5.61 -19.37 -58.01
N PRO A 258 4.53 -18.97 -57.28
CA PRO A 258 4.04 -17.63 -56.81
C PRO A 258 3.66 -17.63 -55.30
N VAL A 259 2.98 -16.67 -54.63
CA VAL A 259 2.55 -15.25 -54.84
C VAL A 259 2.95 -14.47 -53.56
N ARG A 260 3.09 -13.13 -53.61
CA ARG A 260 2.83 -12.20 -52.49
C ARG A 260 2.00 -11.03 -53.03
N ASP A 261 1.11 -10.45 -52.22
CA ASP A 261 0.85 -9.00 -52.19
C ASP A 261 -0.19 -8.66 -51.10
N ALA A 262 0.25 -7.92 -50.09
CA ALA A 262 -0.60 -7.12 -49.22
C ALA A 262 0.24 -5.94 -48.70
N VAL A 263 -0.05 -4.78 -49.28
CA VAL A 263 0.34 -3.41 -48.93
C VAL A 263 0.81 -3.23 -47.48
N ALA A 264 2.02 -2.68 -47.32
CA ALA A 264 2.38 -1.97 -46.09
C ALA A 264 1.60 -0.65 -46.04
N ILE A 265 0.62 -0.56 -45.13
CA ILE A 265 0.13 0.73 -44.65
C ILE A 265 0.89 1.00 -43.35
N ASP A 266 1.63 2.10 -43.33
CA ASP A 266 2.23 2.66 -42.13
C ASP A 266 1.12 3.07 -41.14
N ILE A 267 1.05 2.37 -40.01
CA ILE A 267 0.33 2.81 -38.81
C ILE A 267 1.27 2.66 -37.61
N ASP A 268 2.49 3.21 -37.70
CA ASP A 268 3.40 3.35 -36.56
C ASP A 268 2.99 4.53 -35.66
N SER A 269 1.72 4.53 -35.24
CA SER A 269 1.08 5.60 -34.45
C SER A 269 0.22 5.14 -33.29
N PHE A 270 -0.01 3.83 -33.11
CA PHE A 270 -0.82 3.28 -32.00
C PHE A 270 -0.14 2.21 -31.15
N ALA A 271 1.19 2.12 -31.21
CA ALA A 271 1.98 1.48 -30.15
C ALA A 271 1.81 2.27 -28.83
N ARG A 272 0.77 1.94 -28.06
CA ARG A 272 0.63 2.37 -26.66
C ARG A 272 1.79 1.79 -25.88
N ARG A 273 2.86 2.60 -25.76
CA ARG A 273 4.01 2.37 -24.89
C ARG A 273 3.53 1.75 -23.57
N PRO A 274 4.18 0.69 -23.05
CA PRO A 274 3.87 0.21 -21.71
C PRO A 274 3.95 1.41 -20.78
N ARG A 275 2.83 1.73 -20.12
CA ARG A 275 2.83 2.79 -19.11
C ARG A 275 3.82 2.32 -18.05
N LYS A 276 4.93 3.04 -17.90
CA LYS A 276 5.77 2.98 -16.69
C LYS A 276 4.82 2.99 -15.48
N PRO A 277 5.16 2.31 -14.36
CA PRO A 277 4.44 2.50 -13.12
C PRO A 277 4.35 4.01 -12.86
N ARG A 278 3.15 4.54 -13.08
CA ARG A 278 2.87 5.96 -12.99
C ARG A 278 2.46 6.14 -11.55
N PHE A 279 3.33 6.76 -10.77
CA PHE A 279 2.92 7.34 -9.50
C PHE A 279 1.64 8.13 -9.77
N GLU A 280 0.53 7.73 -9.14
CA GLU A 280 -0.72 8.47 -9.25
C GLU A 280 -0.41 9.91 -8.85
N THR A 281 -0.76 10.86 -9.72
CA THR A 281 -0.56 12.26 -9.33
C THR A 281 -1.46 12.56 -8.15
N ARG A 282 -1.09 13.57 -7.35
CA ARG A 282 -1.90 13.98 -6.20
C ARG A 282 -3.34 14.30 -6.60
N GLU A 283 -3.56 14.80 -7.80
CA GLU A 283 -4.88 15.06 -8.37
C GLU A 283 -5.62 13.75 -8.68
N GLU A 284 -4.94 12.73 -9.22
CA GLU A 284 -5.51 11.40 -9.47
C GLU A 284 -5.95 10.73 -8.16
N VAL A 285 -5.09 10.76 -7.13
CA VAL A 285 -5.41 10.31 -5.76
C VAL A 285 -6.62 11.07 -5.21
N ASN A 286 -6.58 12.41 -5.24
CA ASN A 286 -7.67 13.23 -4.70
C ASN A 286 -9.00 13.01 -5.45
N GLN A 287 -8.99 12.78 -6.76
CA GLN A 287 -10.20 12.43 -7.53
C GLN A 287 -10.74 11.06 -7.15
N ARG A 288 -9.88 10.06 -6.92
CA ARG A 288 -10.29 8.74 -6.39
C ARG A 288 -10.98 8.90 -5.04
N MET A 289 -10.42 9.71 -4.14
CA MET A 289 -11.00 9.95 -2.80
C MET A 289 -12.33 10.71 -2.87
N LEU A 290 -12.44 11.75 -3.70
CA LEU A 290 -13.70 12.47 -3.95
C LEU A 290 -14.78 11.58 -4.60
N SER A 291 -14.39 10.51 -5.32
CA SER A 291 -15.36 9.54 -5.85
C SER A 291 -16.04 8.73 -4.73
N VAL A 292 -15.34 8.45 -3.62
CA VAL A 292 -15.91 7.81 -2.43
C VAL A 292 -16.93 8.73 -1.77
N GLU A 293 -16.59 10.01 -1.58
CA GLU A 293 -17.51 11.02 -1.05
C GLU A 293 -18.78 11.14 -1.91
N ARG A 294 -18.61 11.13 -3.25
CA ARG A 294 -19.72 11.20 -4.19
C ARG A 294 -20.62 9.97 -4.10
N ALA A 295 -20.06 8.76 -4.01
CA ALA A 295 -20.83 7.53 -3.83
C ALA A 295 -21.63 7.54 -2.53
N VAL A 296 -21.06 8.05 -1.42
CA VAL A 296 -21.78 8.23 -0.14
C VAL A 296 -22.92 9.24 -0.29
N ARG A 297 -22.69 10.37 -0.96
CA ARG A 297 -23.71 11.41 -1.23
C ARG A 297 -24.85 10.90 -2.13
N GLU A 298 -24.52 10.11 -3.15
CA GLU A 298 -25.49 9.45 -4.04
C GLU A 298 -26.33 8.40 -3.26
N ALA A 299 -25.70 7.59 -2.41
CA ALA A 299 -26.40 6.63 -1.55
C ALA A 299 -27.31 7.32 -0.51
N LEU A 300 -26.88 8.45 0.06
CA LEU A 300 -27.71 9.27 0.96
C LEU A 300 -28.96 9.79 0.23
N SER A 301 -28.77 10.34 -0.97
CA SER A 301 -29.86 10.85 -1.81
C SER A 301 -30.85 9.75 -2.20
N ALA A 302 -30.35 8.55 -2.54
CA ALA A 302 -31.18 7.39 -2.88
C ALA A 302 -32.06 6.89 -1.71
N LYS A 303 -31.62 7.09 -0.45
CA LYS A 303 -32.42 6.81 0.76
C LYS A 303 -33.45 7.90 1.08
N GLY A 304 -33.36 9.07 0.45
CA GLY A 304 -34.17 10.25 0.78
C GLY A 304 -33.76 10.94 2.08
N GLU A 305 -32.58 10.61 2.62
CA GLU A 305 -32.01 11.22 3.82
C GLU A 305 -31.37 12.58 3.48
N ARG A 306 -31.35 13.51 4.43
CA ARG A 306 -30.76 14.86 4.24
C ARG A 306 -29.40 15.06 4.90
N ALA A 307 -29.07 14.25 5.90
CA ALA A 307 -27.84 14.36 6.67
C ALA A 307 -27.27 12.96 6.89
N PHE A 308 -26.01 12.76 6.50
CA PHE A 308 -25.31 11.50 6.60
C PHE A 308 -25.11 11.11 8.06
N THR A 309 -25.31 9.82 8.34
CA THR A 309 -24.92 9.20 9.61
C THR A 309 -24.13 7.95 9.28
N ASP A 310 -22.87 7.94 9.69
CA ASP A 310 -21.88 6.90 9.47
C ASP A 310 -22.29 5.64 10.23
N GLN A 311 -22.43 4.54 9.50
CA GLN A 311 -22.84 3.24 10.07
C GLN A 311 -21.63 2.41 10.53
N GLU A 312 -20.42 2.75 10.09
CA GLU A 312 -19.17 2.11 10.51
C GLU A 312 -18.61 2.77 11.78
N PHE A 313 -18.91 4.06 11.98
CA PHE A 313 -18.53 4.84 13.15
C PHE A 313 -19.74 5.62 13.71
N PRO A 314 -20.75 4.90 14.26
CA PRO A 314 -22.01 5.48 14.70
C PRO A 314 -21.83 6.44 15.89
N PRO A 315 -22.75 7.42 16.09
CA PRO A 315 -22.72 8.33 17.23
C PRO A 315 -23.22 7.66 18.54
N ASP A 316 -22.51 6.62 18.97
CA ASP A 316 -22.75 5.89 20.21
C ASP A 316 -21.46 5.32 20.83
N ASP A 317 -21.60 4.64 21.97
CA ASP A 317 -20.52 4.06 22.77
C ASP A 317 -19.55 3.17 21.98
N ARG A 318 -19.98 2.55 20.86
CA ARG A 318 -19.14 1.69 20.00
C ARG A 318 -18.07 2.45 19.23
N SER A 319 -18.18 3.78 19.17
CA SER A 319 -17.20 4.69 18.58
C SER A 319 -16.41 5.46 19.64
N LEU A 320 -16.90 5.52 20.89
CA LEU A 320 -16.17 6.10 22.02
C LEU A 320 -15.14 5.12 22.58
N TYR A 321 -15.54 3.87 22.80
CA TYR A 321 -14.78 2.89 23.59
C TYR A 321 -14.28 1.70 22.76
N VAL A 322 -13.13 1.14 23.13
CA VAL A 322 -12.64 -0.16 22.66
C VAL A 322 -13.47 -1.30 23.28
N ASP A 323 -13.75 -1.22 24.59
CA ASP A 323 -14.67 -2.11 25.29
C ASP A 323 -15.80 -1.30 25.97
N PRO A 324 -16.98 -1.17 25.33
CA PRO A 324 -18.15 -0.54 25.94
C PRO A 324 -18.65 -1.21 27.22
N GLY A 325 -18.22 -2.44 27.54
CA GLY A 325 -18.51 -3.10 28.82
C GLY A 325 -17.65 -2.61 29.99
N ASN A 326 -16.53 -1.93 29.72
CA ASN A 326 -15.60 -1.42 30.71
C ASN A 326 -15.00 -0.04 30.30
N PRO A 327 -15.84 0.99 30.09
CA PRO A 327 -15.39 2.27 29.53
C PRO A 327 -14.48 3.04 30.52
N PRO A 328 -13.38 3.66 30.06
CA PRO A 328 -12.48 4.43 30.92
C PRO A 328 -13.15 5.70 31.47
N LEU A 329 -12.96 5.97 32.76
CA LEU A 329 -13.59 7.10 33.48
C LEU A 329 -13.35 8.48 32.86
N LYS A 330 -12.23 8.66 32.12
CA LYS A 330 -11.92 9.92 31.40
C LYS A 330 -12.89 10.20 30.25
N LEU A 331 -13.42 9.15 29.61
CA LEU A 331 -14.26 9.24 28.40
C LEU A 331 -15.76 9.14 28.70
N GLN A 332 -16.14 8.64 29.88
CA GLN A 332 -17.51 8.68 30.43
C GLN A 332 -18.07 10.11 30.68
N VAL A 333 -17.37 11.15 30.21
CA VAL A 333 -17.81 12.55 30.23
C VAL A 333 -18.79 12.89 29.12
N VAL A 334 -18.85 12.08 28.05
CA VAL A 334 -19.74 12.33 26.89
C VAL A 334 -21.18 12.04 27.29
N SER A 335 -22.05 13.05 27.26
CA SER A 335 -23.48 12.93 27.57
C SER A 335 -24.34 12.69 26.33
N GLU A 336 -23.91 13.22 25.18
CA GLU A 336 -24.68 13.21 23.94
C GLU A 336 -23.78 13.46 22.72
N TRP A 337 -24.31 13.18 21.54
CA TRP A 337 -23.71 13.56 20.25
C TRP A 337 -24.60 14.62 19.60
N THR A 338 -24.00 15.72 19.14
CA THR A 338 -24.73 16.85 18.52
C THR A 338 -24.08 17.26 17.21
N ARG A 339 -24.86 17.86 16.30
CA ARG A 339 -24.34 18.40 15.04
C ARG A 339 -23.91 19.87 15.18
N PRO A 340 -22.98 20.35 14.35
CA PRO A 340 -22.50 21.74 14.33
C PRO A 340 -23.61 22.80 14.36
N SER A 341 -24.70 22.55 13.62
CA SER A 341 -25.87 23.43 13.55
C SER A 341 -26.58 23.61 14.89
N ASP A 342 -26.48 22.65 15.80
CA ASP A 342 -27.14 22.68 17.11
C ASP A 342 -26.18 23.21 18.18
N ILE A 343 -24.90 22.80 18.11
CA ILE A 343 -23.81 23.39 18.89
C ILE A 343 -23.78 24.93 18.74
N ALA A 344 -23.87 25.43 17.50
CA ALA A 344 -23.85 26.87 17.22
C ALA A 344 -25.07 27.63 17.80
N LYS A 345 -26.24 26.98 17.89
CA LYS A 345 -27.45 27.56 18.52
C LYS A 345 -27.27 27.69 20.03
N GLU A 346 -26.81 26.63 20.69
CA GLU A 346 -26.62 26.60 22.14
C GLU A 346 -25.56 27.62 22.61
N ILE A 347 -24.43 27.72 21.91
CA ILE A 347 -23.38 28.71 22.22
C ILE A 347 -23.81 30.15 21.85
N SER A 348 -24.96 30.34 21.18
CA SER A 348 -25.44 31.66 20.70
C SER A 348 -24.44 32.37 19.77
N ILE A 349 -23.71 31.61 18.96
CA ILE A 349 -22.72 32.16 18.02
C ILE A 349 -23.47 32.86 16.89
N SER A 350 -23.15 34.13 16.64
CA SER A 350 -23.80 34.94 15.59
C SER A 350 -23.41 34.55 14.15
N SER A 351 -22.44 33.64 14.02
CA SER A 351 -21.86 33.17 12.77
C SER A 351 -22.22 31.70 12.55
N GLN A 352 -22.53 31.34 11.31
CA GLN A 352 -22.81 29.95 10.93
C GLN A 352 -21.57 29.05 11.11
N PRO A 353 -21.75 27.74 11.39
CA PRO A 353 -20.64 26.79 11.41
C PRO A 353 -19.96 26.74 10.03
N CYS A 354 -18.65 26.54 10.04
CA CYS A 354 -17.85 26.38 8.83
C CYS A 354 -16.77 25.31 9.04
N LEU A 355 -16.24 24.78 7.94
CA LEU A 355 -15.11 23.86 8.02
C LEU A 355 -13.83 24.64 8.38
N PHE A 356 -13.58 25.75 7.69
CA PHE A 356 -12.45 26.65 7.89
C PHE A 356 -12.93 28.12 7.94
N SER A 357 -12.35 28.93 8.82
CA SER A 357 -12.63 30.36 8.98
C SER A 357 -11.35 31.18 8.73
N GLY A 358 -11.04 31.37 7.45
CA GLY A 358 -9.84 32.07 6.99
C GLY A 358 -8.64 31.13 6.84
N SER A 359 -7.44 31.62 7.14
CA SER A 359 -6.23 30.81 7.19
C SER A 359 -6.22 29.94 8.45
N VAL A 360 -6.03 28.63 8.28
CA VAL A 360 -5.78 27.73 9.40
C VAL A 360 -4.45 28.08 10.05
N ASN A 361 -4.43 28.14 11.38
CA ASN A 361 -3.23 28.39 12.17
C ASN A 361 -3.03 27.27 13.20
N SER A 362 -1.80 27.06 13.65
CA SER A 362 -1.53 26.09 14.71
C SER A 362 -2.34 26.39 15.97
N SER A 363 -2.43 27.67 16.38
CA SER A 363 -3.18 28.11 17.57
C SER A 363 -4.69 27.80 17.56
N ASP A 364 -5.25 27.41 16.41
CA ASP A 364 -6.62 26.92 16.30
C ASP A 364 -6.77 25.54 16.95
N VAL A 365 -5.77 24.65 16.89
CA VAL A 365 -5.84 23.30 17.49
C VAL A 365 -5.87 23.40 19.02
N CYS A 366 -6.99 23.02 19.62
CA CYS A 366 -7.16 22.88 21.07
C CYS A 366 -7.58 21.45 21.42
N GLN A 367 -6.81 20.79 22.30
CA GLN A 367 -7.13 19.44 22.79
C GLN A 367 -8.31 19.43 23.76
N GLY A 368 -9.13 18.38 23.69
CA GLY A 368 -10.19 18.10 24.66
C GLY A 368 -9.73 17.20 25.81
N ARG A 369 -10.57 16.24 26.20
CA ARG A 369 -10.32 15.31 27.31
C ARG A 369 -9.46 14.10 26.99
N LEU A 370 -9.28 13.80 25.70
CA LEU A 370 -8.65 12.59 25.20
C LEU A 370 -7.13 12.63 25.38
N GLY A 371 -6.49 11.47 25.55
CA GLY A 371 -5.04 11.30 25.65
C GLY A 371 -4.25 11.45 24.32
N ASP A 372 -4.81 12.10 23.31
CA ASP A 372 -4.33 12.12 21.91
C ASP A 372 -3.34 13.27 21.60
N CYS A 373 -2.69 13.85 22.62
CA CYS A 373 -1.79 15.01 22.47
C CYS A 373 -0.70 14.80 21.40
N TRP A 374 -0.30 13.55 21.17
CA TRP A 374 0.66 13.13 20.15
C TRP A 374 0.15 13.44 18.73
N PHE A 375 -1.12 13.11 18.44
CA PHE A 375 -1.78 13.39 17.18
C PHE A 375 -2.01 14.89 17.00
N LEU A 376 -2.55 15.58 18.02
CA LEU A 376 -2.82 17.02 17.91
C LEU A 376 -1.54 17.86 17.82
N SER A 377 -0.42 17.40 18.40
CA SER A 377 0.91 17.99 18.17
C SER A 377 1.35 17.84 16.72
N ALA A 378 1.11 16.68 16.10
CA ALA A 378 1.40 16.44 14.68
C ALA A 378 0.52 17.30 13.76
N VAL A 379 -0.78 17.41 14.05
CA VAL A 379 -1.71 18.31 13.34
C VAL A 379 -1.25 19.77 13.46
N ALA A 380 -0.90 20.21 14.66
CA ALA A 380 -0.35 21.55 14.90
C ALA A 380 0.92 21.83 14.07
N VAL A 381 1.87 20.89 14.05
CA VAL A 381 3.07 20.97 13.20
C VAL A 381 2.72 21.05 11.71
N LEU A 382 1.71 20.29 11.24
CA LEU A 382 1.27 20.28 9.85
C LEU A 382 0.68 21.63 9.40
N THR A 383 -0.02 22.34 10.30
CA THR A 383 -0.61 23.65 9.96
C THR A 383 0.44 24.72 9.64
N GLU A 384 1.64 24.67 10.22
CA GLU A 384 2.72 25.61 9.92
C GLU A 384 3.20 25.49 8.47
N MET A 385 3.19 24.28 7.89
CA MET A 385 3.44 24.09 6.45
C MET A 385 2.25 24.47 5.55
N SER A 386 1.12 24.91 6.12
CA SER A 386 -0.15 25.12 5.40
C SER A 386 -0.70 23.87 4.70
N ARG A 387 -0.34 22.66 5.17
CA ARG A 387 -0.66 21.38 4.50
C ARG A 387 -1.96 20.70 4.97
N ILE A 388 -2.75 21.39 5.79
CA ILE A 388 -4.01 20.85 6.32
C ILE A 388 -5.09 20.65 5.24
N SER A 389 -5.12 21.53 4.23
CA SER A 389 -5.97 21.44 3.04
C SER A 389 -5.54 20.35 2.05
N GLU A 390 -4.41 19.69 2.31
CA GLU A 390 -4.04 18.47 1.59
C GLU A 390 -4.64 17.22 2.25
N VAL A 391 -4.78 17.24 3.58
CA VAL A 391 -5.29 16.13 4.40
C VAL A 391 -6.82 16.09 4.40
N ILE A 392 -7.47 17.25 4.54
CA ILE A 392 -8.93 17.34 4.47
C ILE A 392 -9.31 17.60 3.02
N ILE A 393 -9.88 16.58 2.37
CA ILE A 393 -10.21 16.57 0.93
C ILE A 393 -11.50 17.33 0.64
N THR A 394 -12.47 17.28 1.55
CA THR A 394 -13.71 18.05 1.45
C THR A 394 -13.40 19.55 1.59
N PRO A 395 -13.71 20.39 0.58
CA PRO A 395 -13.18 21.76 0.52
C PRO A 395 -13.91 22.76 1.41
N ALA A 396 -15.13 22.45 1.85
CA ALA A 396 -16.01 23.38 2.56
C ALA A 396 -17.03 22.65 3.44
N TYR A 397 -17.70 23.42 4.30
CA TYR A 397 -18.88 22.96 5.03
C TYR A 397 -20.01 22.56 4.06
N ASN A 398 -20.74 21.50 4.38
CA ASN A 398 -21.86 21.00 3.60
C ASN A 398 -23.01 20.57 4.52
N GLU A 399 -24.26 20.77 4.09
CA GLU A 399 -25.45 20.47 4.90
C GLU A 399 -25.73 18.97 5.02
N GLU A 400 -25.21 18.18 4.09
CA GLU A 400 -25.25 16.71 4.15
C GLU A 400 -24.38 16.14 5.28
N GLY A 401 -23.47 16.94 5.85
CA GLY A 401 -22.61 16.54 6.96
C GLY A 401 -21.58 15.47 6.58
N ILE A 402 -21.16 15.37 5.32
CA ILE A 402 -20.19 14.37 4.82
C ILE A 402 -18.79 14.98 4.73
N TYR A 403 -17.78 14.37 5.34
CA TYR A 403 -16.41 14.85 5.30
C TYR A 403 -15.42 13.72 4.99
N THR A 404 -14.50 13.98 4.06
CA THR A 404 -13.48 13.06 3.57
C THR A 404 -12.10 13.55 3.97
N ILE A 405 -11.40 12.73 4.74
CA ILE A 405 -10.04 12.96 5.20
C ILE A 405 -9.15 11.90 4.55
N ARG A 406 -7.90 12.25 4.22
CA ARG A 406 -6.90 11.29 3.75
C ARG A 406 -5.82 11.02 4.78
N PHE A 407 -5.42 9.75 4.88
CA PHE A 407 -4.25 9.32 5.65
C PHE A 407 -3.35 8.43 4.77
N CYS A 408 -2.05 8.43 5.04
CA CYS A 408 -1.08 7.57 4.37
C CYS A 408 -0.77 6.36 5.26
N ILE A 409 -1.34 5.21 4.90
CA ILE A 409 -1.27 3.99 5.69
C ILE A 409 -0.40 3.00 4.95
N GLN A 410 0.72 2.59 5.57
CA GLN A 410 1.69 1.68 4.94
C GLN A 410 2.16 2.20 3.56
N GLY A 411 2.29 3.53 3.41
CA GLY A 411 2.69 4.18 2.17
C GLY A 411 1.57 4.40 1.14
N GLU A 412 0.36 3.88 1.37
CA GLU A 412 -0.80 4.05 0.49
C GLU A 412 -1.77 5.12 1.00
N TRP A 413 -2.30 5.94 0.09
CA TRP A 413 -3.25 7.00 0.45
C TRP A 413 -4.68 6.47 0.55
N VAL A 414 -5.20 6.41 1.78
CA VAL A 414 -6.52 5.91 2.17
C VAL A 414 -7.47 7.07 2.44
N ALA A 415 -8.71 6.98 1.94
CA ALA A 415 -9.79 7.91 2.28
C ALA A 415 -10.59 7.39 3.46
N VAL A 416 -10.81 8.24 4.45
CA VAL A 416 -11.73 8.00 5.57
C VAL A 416 -12.85 9.02 5.46
N VAL A 417 -14.07 8.52 5.23
CA VAL A 417 -15.30 9.34 5.23
C VAL A 417 -15.96 9.23 6.60
N VAL A 418 -16.33 10.38 7.18
CA VAL A 418 -17.05 10.52 8.46
C VAL A 418 -18.24 11.47 8.31
N ASP A 419 -19.19 11.37 9.24
CA ASP A 419 -20.21 12.39 9.45
C ASP A 419 -19.79 13.47 10.48
N ASP A 420 -20.60 14.52 10.64
CA ASP A 420 -20.38 15.61 11.62
C ASP A 420 -21.12 15.49 12.96
N TRP A 421 -21.53 14.30 13.40
CA TRP A 421 -21.89 14.12 14.81
C TRP A 421 -20.65 14.29 15.70
N ILE A 422 -20.69 15.25 16.63
CA ILE A 422 -19.59 15.55 17.57
C ILE A 422 -20.00 15.13 18.99
N PRO A 423 -19.17 14.36 19.72
CA PRO A 423 -19.45 13.99 21.11
C PRO A 423 -19.24 15.18 22.06
N CYS A 424 -20.19 15.39 22.97
CA CYS A 424 -20.26 16.56 23.85
C CYS A 424 -20.38 16.18 25.34
N GLU A 425 -19.78 16.99 26.22
CA GLU A 425 -19.97 16.89 27.69
C GLU A 425 -21.33 17.44 28.15
N SER A 426 -21.90 18.34 27.34
CA SER A 426 -23.19 19.00 27.54
C SER A 426 -23.61 19.70 26.23
N PRO A 427 -24.87 20.17 26.08
CA PRO A 427 -25.27 20.93 24.91
C PRO A 427 -24.32 22.11 24.65
N GLY A 428 -23.88 22.26 23.40
CA GLY A 428 -22.93 23.31 23.00
C GLY A 428 -21.49 23.14 23.52
N LYS A 429 -21.10 21.99 24.10
CA LYS A 429 -19.74 21.79 24.61
C LYS A 429 -19.13 20.45 24.16
N PRO A 430 -18.35 20.42 23.06
CA PRO A 430 -17.59 19.24 22.64
C PRO A 430 -16.67 18.71 23.74
N ALA A 431 -16.50 17.38 23.80
CA ALA A 431 -15.67 16.70 24.79
C ALA A 431 -14.20 16.51 24.35
N PHE A 432 -13.98 16.41 23.04
CA PHE A 432 -12.67 16.13 22.43
C PHE A 432 -12.12 17.36 21.68
N ALA A 433 -11.18 17.20 20.76
CA ALA A 433 -10.47 18.32 20.15
C ALA A 433 -11.40 19.28 19.40
N THR A 434 -11.10 20.58 19.49
CA THR A 434 -11.89 21.67 18.92
C THR A 434 -11.00 22.75 18.33
N SER A 435 -11.58 23.60 17.46
CA SER A 435 -10.92 24.86 17.11
C SER A 435 -11.10 25.91 18.21
N ARG A 436 -10.05 26.68 18.49
CA ARG A 436 -10.12 27.94 19.26
C ARG A 436 -11.20 28.88 18.70
N LYS A 437 -11.42 28.86 17.38
CA LYS A 437 -12.55 29.53 16.73
C LYS A 437 -13.76 28.60 16.81
N GLN A 438 -14.68 28.88 17.74
CA GLN A 438 -15.81 28.00 18.07
C GLN A 438 -16.78 27.69 16.90
N ASN A 439 -16.66 28.38 15.76
CA ASN A 439 -17.42 28.11 14.55
C ASN A 439 -16.69 27.20 13.53
N GLU A 440 -15.44 26.82 13.77
CA GLU A 440 -14.65 25.94 12.88
C GLU A 440 -14.71 24.47 13.32
N LEU A 441 -14.88 23.58 12.34
CA LEU A 441 -15.08 22.14 12.58
C LEU A 441 -13.87 21.27 12.24
N TRP A 442 -12.91 21.78 11.48
CA TRP A 442 -11.85 20.95 10.87
C TRP A 442 -11.02 20.15 11.88
N VAL A 443 -10.80 20.67 13.10
CA VAL A 443 -10.06 19.98 14.17
C VAL A 443 -10.82 18.74 14.62
N SER A 444 -12.10 18.90 15.00
CA SER A 444 -12.95 17.83 15.51
C SER A 444 -13.25 16.77 14.44
N ILE A 445 -13.42 17.19 13.18
CA ILE A 445 -13.62 16.29 12.03
C ILE A 445 -12.35 15.48 11.73
N LEU A 446 -11.16 16.08 11.84
CA LEU A 446 -9.88 15.40 11.62
C LEU A 446 -9.55 14.39 12.74
N GLU A 447 -9.75 14.78 14.00
CA GLU A 447 -9.65 13.88 15.16
C GLU A 447 -10.63 12.70 15.02
N LYS A 448 -11.90 12.97 14.70
CA LYS A 448 -12.91 11.93 14.46
C LYS A 448 -12.53 10.97 13.34
N ALA A 449 -11.99 11.45 12.22
CA ALA A 449 -11.56 10.60 11.13
C ALA A 449 -10.38 9.70 11.53
N TYR A 450 -9.48 10.20 12.38
CA TYR A 450 -8.39 9.40 12.94
C TYR A 450 -8.91 8.38 13.98
N ALA A 451 -9.88 8.76 14.82
CA ALA A 451 -10.56 7.83 15.73
C ALA A 451 -11.31 6.72 14.97
N LYS A 452 -11.97 7.04 13.83
CA LYS A 452 -12.57 6.03 12.93
C LYS A 452 -11.52 5.09 12.35
N LEU A 453 -10.35 5.61 11.96
CA LEU A 453 -9.24 4.82 11.44
C LEU A 453 -8.69 3.84 12.48
N HIS A 454 -8.52 4.26 13.74
CA HIS A 454 -8.07 3.39 14.85
C HIS A 454 -9.21 2.57 15.49
N GLY A 455 -10.47 2.83 15.13
CA GLY A 455 -11.66 2.06 15.49
C GLY A 455 -12.53 2.63 16.63
N SER A 456 -11.98 3.48 17.49
CA SER A 456 -12.69 4.26 18.53
C SER A 456 -11.88 5.49 18.94
N TYR A 457 -12.50 6.41 19.68
CA TYR A 457 -11.78 7.53 20.31
C TYR A 457 -10.80 7.05 21.39
N GLU A 458 -11.18 6.07 22.23
CA GLU A 458 -10.30 5.45 23.22
C GLU A 458 -8.99 4.90 22.61
N ALA A 459 -9.05 4.36 21.38
CA ALA A 459 -7.88 3.85 20.67
C ALA A 459 -6.81 4.92 20.32
N LEU A 460 -7.12 6.22 20.48
CA LEU A 460 -6.15 7.31 20.33
C LEU A 460 -5.40 7.67 21.62
N GLU A 461 -5.76 7.09 22.78
CA GLU A 461 -5.04 7.34 24.04
C GLU A 461 -3.64 6.72 24.02
N GLY A 462 -2.62 7.56 23.81
CA GLY A 462 -1.23 7.15 23.74
C GLY A 462 -0.76 6.78 22.32
N GLY A 463 0.36 7.38 21.91
CA GLY A 463 0.97 7.17 20.61
C GLY A 463 2.16 8.10 20.41
N LEU A 464 2.77 8.05 19.23
CA LEU A 464 4.03 8.72 18.93
C LEU A 464 3.86 9.80 17.85
N VAL A 465 4.38 11.01 18.09
CA VAL A 465 4.15 12.17 17.21
C VAL A 465 4.64 11.93 15.79
N GLN A 466 5.79 11.26 15.63
CA GLN A 466 6.34 10.90 14.32
C GLN A 466 5.40 9.99 13.54
N ASP A 467 4.63 9.12 14.20
CA ASP A 467 3.71 8.22 13.52
C ASP A 467 2.49 8.96 12.99
N ALA A 468 1.90 9.86 13.77
CA ALA A 468 0.84 10.75 13.28
C ALA A 468 1.33 11.65 12.14
N LEU A 469 2.59 12.13 12.20
CA LEU A 469 3.18 12.92 11.11
C LEU A 469 3.35 12.08 9.82
N VAL A 470 3.75 10.81 9.91
CA VAL A 470 3.80 9.88 8.77
C VAL A 470 2.39 9.68 8.20
N ASP A 471 1.40 9.41 9.05
CA ASP A 471 0.01 9.15 8.62
C ASP A 471 -0.61 10.38 7.95
N LEU A 472 -0.28 11.60 8.38
CA LEU A 472 -0.76 12.84 7.80
C LEU A 472 -0.03 13.25 6.51
N THR A 473 1.22 12.82 6.30
CA THR A 473 2.08 13.36 5.23
C THR A 473 2.60 12.37 4.20
N GLY A 474 2.62 11.07 4.52
CA GLY A 474 3.31 10.04 3.75
C GLY A 474 4.84 10.17 3.73
N GLY A 475 5.42 10.96 4.64
CA GLY A 475 6.85 11.05 4.87
C GLY A 475 7.41 9.85 5.63
N ALA A 476 8.59 10.02 6.22
CA ALA A 476 9.24 9.02 7.06
C ALA A 476 9.49 9.54 8.48
N GLY A 477 9.21 8.72 9.49
CA GLY A 477 9.26 9.09 10.90
C GLY A 477 10.57 8.68 11.58
N GLU A 478 11.05 9.52 12.49
CA GLU A 478 12.24 9.25 13.31
C GLU A 478 12.06 9.83 14.73
N GLU A 479 12.47 9.10 15.75
CA GLU A 479 12.59 9.60 17.13
C GLU A 479 14.06 9.65 17.54
N ILE A 480 14.53 10.86 17.83
CA ILE A 480 15.85 11.10 18.41
C ILE A 480 15.70 11.12 19.94
N ASP A 481 15.94 9.98 20.55
CA ASP A 481 15.97 9.82 22.00
C ASP A 481 17.20 10.56 22.58
N MET A 482 17.00 11.72 23.23
CA MET A 482 18.13 12.61 23.57
C MET A 482 19.10 12.03 24.61
N ARG A 483 18.69 11.04 25.41
CA ARG A 483 19.56 10.34 26.38
C ARG A 483 20.21 9.08 25.80
N SER A 484 19.92 8.70 24.56
CA SER A 484 20.62 7.61 23.89
C SER A 484 22.14 7.90 23.80
N PRO A 485 23.01 6.88 23.84
CA PRO A 485 24.46 7.10 23.80
C PRO A 485 24.90 7.90 22.55
N GLN A 486 24.28 7.63 21.41
CA GLN A 486 24.56 8.33 20.15
C GLN A 486 24.12 9.81 20.21
N ALA A 487 22.88 10.09 20.63
CA ALA A 487 22.40 11.47 20.74
C ALA A 487 23.20 12.29 21.76
N GLN A 488 23.70 11.68 22.85
CA GLN A 488 24.60 12.35 23.80
C GLN A 488 25.95 12.73 23.17
N ILE A 489 26.52 11.88 22.30
CA ILE A 489 27.74 12.20 21.53
C ILE A 489 27.48 13.32 20.51
N ASP A 490 26.34 13.27 19.81
CA ASP A 490 25.97 14.28 18.81
C ASP A 490 25.58 15.63 19.44
N LEU A 491 25.03 15.61 20.66
CA LEU A 491 24.78 16.80 21.49
C LEU A 491 26.09 17.41 21.98
N ALA A 492 27.00 16.60 22.54
CA ALA A 492 28.30 17.06 23.05
C ALA A 492 29.22 17.61 21.95
N SER A 493 29.15 17.05 20.73
CA SER A 493 29.88 17.56 19.56
C SER A 493 29.19 18.73 18.85
N GLY A 494 27.98 19.10 19.28
CA GLY A 494 27.15 20.13 18.64
C GLY A 494 26.54 19.73 17.29
N ARG A 495 26.75 18.47 16.84
CA ARG A 495 26.19 17.92 15.61
C ARG A 495 24.66 17.92 15.61
N LEU A 496 24.04 17.56 16.74
CA LEU A 496 22.59 17.50 16.87
C LEU A 496 21.93 18.87 16.59
N TRP A 497 22.51 19.96 17.07
CA TRP A 497 22.03 21.31 16.74
C TRP A 497 22.14 21.63 15.25
N SER A 498 23.24 21.23 14.61
CA SER A 498 23.44 21.42 13.18
C SER A 498 22.46 20.59 12.34
N GLN A 499 22.15 19.35 12.76
CA GLN A 499 21.12 18.51 12.13
C GLN A 499 19.73 19.16 12.26
N LEU A 500 19.37 19.66 13.43
CA LEU A 500 18.09 20.35 13.65
C LEU A 500 17.95 21.63 12.80
N LEU A 501 19.02 22.43 12.69
CA LEU A 501 19.05 23.57 11.77
C LEU A 501 18.87 23.12 10.31
N HIS A 502 19.47 22.00 9.91
CA HIS A 502 19.31 21.45 8.56
C HIS A 502 17.88 20.95 8.32
N PHE A 503 17.28 20.19 9.23
CA PHE A 503 15.89 19.73 9.14
C PHE A 503 14.91 20.91 9.03
N ASN A 504 15.10 21.97 9.82
CA ASN A 504 14.32 23.21 9.73
C ASN A 504 14.56 23.95 8.40
N GLN A 505 15.72 23.81 7.75
CA GLN A 505 16.01 24.43 6.45
C GLN A 505 15.39 23.65 5.28
N GLU A 506 15.40 22.31 5.33
CA GLU A 506 14.73 21.46 4.34
C GLU A 506 13.18 21.47 4.51
N GLY A 507 12.67 22.07 5.58
CA GLY A 507 11.23 22.13 5.87
C GLY A 507 10.65 20.82 6.40
N PHE A 508 11.47 19.98 7.04
CA PHE A 508 11.00 18.78 7.72
C PHE A 508 10.20 19.15 8.97
N LEU A 509 9.26 18.27 9.32
CA LEU A 509 8.34 18.48 10.43
C LEU A 509 8.96 18.04 11.74
N LEU A 510 8.90 18.90 12.76
CA LEU A 510 9.61 18.71 14.03
C LEU A 510 8.65 18.77 15.23
N GLY A 511 8.78 17.81 16.14
CA GLY A 511 8.08 17.76 17.42
C GLY A 511 9.02 17.46 18.57
N ALA A 512 8.52 17.54 19.80
CA ALA A 512 9.26 17.21 21.00
C ALA A 512 8.38 16.43 21.98
N GLY A 513 8.99 15.50 22.72
CA GLY A 513 8.35 14.79 23.83
C GLY A 513 8.95 15.24 25.15
N SER A 514 8.12 15.62 26.13
CA SER A 514 8.58 15.84 27.49
C SER A 514 8.86 14.49 28.20
N PRO A 515 9.64 14.48 29.30
CA PRO A 515 9.92 13.25 30.05
C PRO A 515 8.66 12.52 30.51
N SER A 516 8.76 11.19 30.60
CA SER A 516 7.68 10.31 31.05
C SER A 516 7.06 10.78 32.37
N GLY A 517 5.74 10.88 32.40
CA GLY A 517 4.94 11.35 33.53
C GLY A 517 3.46 11.30 33.16
N SER A 518 2.60 11.86 34.01
CA SER A 518 1.21 12.15 33.65
C SER A 518 1.11 13.57 33.13
N ASP A 519 0.27 13.72 32.11
CA ASP A 519 -0.35 14.95 31.62
C ASP A 519 -0.84 15.90 32.74
N ALA A 520 -1.30 15.38 33.87
CA ALA A 520 -1.68 16.18 35.04
C ALA A 520 -0.48 16.84 35.79
N HIS A 521 0.77 16.44 35.50
CA HIS A 521 1.96 16.92 36.20
C HIS A 521 2.70 18.00 35.41
N ILE A 522 2.54 19.25 35.85
CA ILE A 522 3.23 20.43 35.32
C ILE A 522 4.51 20.68 36.13
N SER A 523 5.66 20.82 35.47
CA SER A 523 6.91 21.18 36.14
C SER A 523 6.88 22.63 36.65
N SER A 524 7.75 22.97 37.62
CA SER A 524 7.88 24.35 38.13
C SER A 524 8.16 25.39 37.03
N SER A 525 8.76 24.94 35.92
CA SER A 525 9.09 25.79 34.76
C SER A 525 7.96 25.91 33.73
N GLY A 526 6.79 25.32 33.96
CA GLY A 526 5.64 25.37 33.05
C GLY A 526 5.59 24.28 31.96
N ILE A 527 6.38 23.21 32.08
CA ILE A 527 6.41 22.10 31.10
C ILE A 527 5.60 20.91 31.62
N VAL A 528 4.54 20.54 30.91
CA VAL A 528 3.69 19.36 31.14
C VAL A 528 4.51 18.10 30.88
N GLN A 529 4.49 17.13 31.79
CA GLN A 529 5.19 15.85 31.64
C GLN A 529 4.33 14.82 30.90
N GLY A 530 4.95 13.83 30.26
CA GLY A 530 4.24 12.83 29.45
C GLY A 530 3.44 13.42 28.29
N HIS A 531 3.91 14.54 27.72
CA HIS A 531 3.14 15.34 26.77
C HIS A 531 3.95 15.65 25.51
N ALA A 532 3.25 15.68 24.37
CA ALA A 532 3.80 16.04 23.08
C ALA A 532 3.73 17.55 22.84
N TYR A 533 4.72 18.07 22.14
CA TYR A 533 4.85 19.49 21.79
C TYR A 533 5.26 19.62 20.32
N SER A 534 4.85 20.71 19.66
CA SER A 534 5.30 21.05 18.31
C SER A 534 6.57 21.90 18.36
N ILE A 535 7.58 21.63 17.52
CA ILE A 535 8.70 22.55 17.30
C ILE A 535 8.38 23.37 16.04
N LEU A 536 8.13 24.67 16.20
CA LEU A 536 7.70 25.52 15.08
C LEU A 536 8.88 26.16 14.34
N GLN A 537 9.93 26.57 15.08
CA GLN A 537 11.10 27.23 14.51
C GLN A 537 12.37 26.94 15.32
N ILE A 538 13.49 26.81 14.60
CA ILE A 538 14.83 26.70 15.17
C ILE A 538 15.69 27.83 14.59
N ARG A 539 16.28 28.65 15.47
CA ARG A 539 16.99 29.88 15.08
C ARG A 539 18.27 30.04 15.89
N GLU A 540 19.32 30.51 15.21
CA GLU A 540 20.53 31.03 15.84
C GLU A 540 20.63 32.53 15.57
N VAL A 541 20.55 33.36 16.63
CA VAL A 541 20.48 34.82 16.52
C VAL A 541 21.40 35.46 17.55
N ASP A 542 22.35 36.28 17.06
CA ASP A 542 23.29 37.04 17.90
C ASP A 542 24.05 36.17 18.93
N GLY A 543 24.32 34.91 18.57
CA GLY A 543 25.00 33.91 19.41
C GLY A 543 24.06 33.05 20.28
N HIS A 544 22.77 33.37 20.33
CA HIS A 544 21.77 32.59 21.07
C HIS A 544 21.15 31.51 20.17
N LYS A 545 21.14 30.28 20.68
CA LYS A 545 20.49 29.11 20.07
C LYS A 545 19.10 28.96 20.69
N LEU A 546 18.07 29.22 19.90
CA LEU A 546 16.69 29.38 20.36
C LEU A 546 15.73 28.45 19.59
N VAL A 547 14.80 27.85 20.31
CA VAL A 547 13.76 26.97 19.78
C VAL A 547 12.40 27.56 20.12
N GLN A 548 11.51 27.66 19.13
CA GLN A 548 10.11 28.02 19.31
C GLN A 548 9.27 26.75 19.41
N ILE A 549 8.52 26.62 20.50
CA ILE A 549 7.79 25.42 20.86
C ILE A 549 6.32 25.78 21.09
N ARG A 550 5.42 24.85 20.77
CA ARG A 550 3.99 25.00 21.04
C ARG A 550 3.43 23.83 21.86
N ASN A 551 2.67 24.18 22.88
CA ASN A 551 1.81 23.31 23.66
C ASN A 551 0.43 23.15 22.97
N PRO A 552 0.01 21.96 22.52
CA PRO A 552 -1.28 21.75 21.86
C PRO A 552 -2.48 21.94 22.81
N TRP A 553 -2.27 21.86 24.13
CA TRP A 553 -3.31 22.15 25.12
C TRP A 553 -3.77 23.61 25.09
N ALA A 554 -2.98 24.55 24.54
CA ALA A 554 -3.35 25.97 24.40
C ALA A 554 -3.76 26.70 25.70
N ASN A 555 -3.65 26.04 26.84
CA ASN A 555 -3.99 26.51 28.18
C ASN A 555 -2.95 27.52 28.69
N GLU A 556 -3.25 28.20 29.80
CA GLU A 556 -2.38 29.24 30.41
C GLU A 556 -1.03 28.74 30.97
N VAL A 557 -0.62 27.51 30.64
CA VAL A 557 0.58 26.83 31.10
C VAL A 557 1.62 26.88 29.99
N GLU A 558 2.39 27.96 30.01
CA GLU A 558 3.51 28.23 29.11
C GLU A 558 4.83 28.20 29.91
N TRP A 559 5.95 28.05 29.18
CA TRP A 559 7.29 28.19 29.75
C TRP A 559 7.46 29.54 30.45
N ASN A 560 7.94 29.52 31.70
CA ASN A 560 8.10 30.72 32.53
C ASN A 560 9.56 31.13 32.81
N GLY A 561 10.52 30.45 32.17
CA GLY A 561 11.96 30.70 32.31
C GLY A 561 12.53 31.70 31.29
N PRO A 562 13.85 31.69 31.05
CA PRO A 562 14.51 32.51 30.03
C PRO A 562 13.89 32.38 28.64
N TRP A 563 13.68 33.50 27.95
CA TRP A 563 13.00 33.62 26.64
C TRP A 563 11.48 33.36 26.63
N SER A 564 10.84 33.16 27.77
CA SER A 564 9.38 33.27 27.91
C SER A 564 8.85 34.66 27.50
N ASP A 565 7.55 34.81 27.22
CA ASP A 565 6.97 36.09 26.77
C ASP A 565 7.20 37.29 27.72
N SER A 566 7.45 37.02 29.01
CA SER A 566 7.73 38.02 30.05
C SER A 566 9.23 38.15 30.43
N SER A 567 10.11 37.41 29.74
CA SER A 567 11.56 37.36 29.97
C SER A 567 12.26 38.70 29.72
N GLN A 568 13.28 39.03 30.53
CA GLN A 568 14.07 40.26 30.42
C GLN A 568 15.17 40.16 29.34
N GLU A 569 15.46 38.94 28.90
CA GLU A 569 16.45 38.59 27.88
C GLU A 569 16.02 39.09 26.48
N TRP A 570 14.74 39.41 26.29
CA TRP A 570 14.19 39.99 25.07
C TRP A 570 14.62 41.44 24.80
N THR A 571 15.63 41.62 23.94
CA THR A 571 15.94 42.92 23.35
C THR A 571 15.10 43.19 22.10
N GLU A 572 14.74 44.47 21.84
CA GLU A 572 13.99 44.88 20.63
C GLU A 572 14.63 44.39 19.32
N ARG A 573 15.97 44.34 19.27
CA ARG A 573 16.74 43.76 18.15
C ARG A 573 16.41 42.29 17.92
N ILE A 574 16.37 41.48 18.97
CA ILE A 574 16.10 40.05 18.86
C ILE A 574 14.61 39.80 18.59
N LYS A 575 13.70 40.56 19.24
CA LYS A 575 12.26 40.53 18.93
C LYS A 575 12.01 40.76 17.44
N HIS A 576 12.60 41.81 16.87
CA HIS A 576 12.47 42.12 15.45
C HIS A 576 13.05 41.02 14.54
N LYS A 577 14.22 40.46 14.88
CA LYS A 577 14.85 39.37 14.09
C LYS A 577 14.05 38.08 14.09
N LEU A 578 13.49 37.69 15.23
CA LEU A 578 12.63 36.50 15.35
C LEU A 578 11.17 36.77 14.97
N LYS A 579 10.82 38.02 14.63
CA LYS A 579 9.44 38.48 14.47
C LYS A 579 8.55 38.11 15.67
N HIS A 580 9.14 38.08 16.87
CA HIS A 580 8.44 37.75 18.10
C HIS A 580 7.42 38.85 18.40
N VAL A 581 6.15 38.47 18.33
CA VAL A 581 5.03 39.24 18.86
C VAL A 581 4.69 38.59 20.20
N PRO A 582 4.76 39.32 21.32
CA PRO A 582 4.26 38.81 22.60
C PRO A 582 2.77 38.50 22.46
N GLN A 583 2.38 37.24 22.64
CA GLN A 583 1.01 36.76 22.37
C GLN A 583 0.55 35.93 23.55
N SER A 584 0.00 36.61 24.56
CA SER A 584 -0.40 35.98 25.82
C SER A 584 -1.31 34.77 25.62
N LYS A 585 -0.90 33.60 26.12
CA LYS A 585 -1.76 32.41 26.30
C LYS A 585 -2.26 31.81 24.97
N ASN A 586 -1.36 31.67 23.99
CA ASN A 586 -1.62 30.90 22.77
C ASN A 586 -0.97 29.49 22.80
N GLY A 587 -0.16 29.19 23.82
CA GLY A 587 0.61 27.96 23.99
C GLY A 587 1.98 27.98 23.30
N VAL A 588 2.38 29.07 22.64
CA VAL A 588 3.63 29.21 21.88
C VAL A 588 4.64 30.03 22.67
N PHE A 589 5.83 29.48 22.89
CA PHE A 589 6.91 30.14 23.62
C PHE A 589 8.27 29.88 22.97
N TRP A 590 9.26 30.72 23.28
CA TRP A 590 10.66 30.46 22.97
C TRP A 590 11.41 29.97 24.21
N MET A 591 12.44 29.16 24.00
CA MET A 591 13.41 28.80 25.03
C MET A 591 14.81 28.63 24.44
N SER A 592 15.84 28.59 25.30
CA SER A 592 17.19 28.28 24.86
C SER A 592 17.35 26.80 24.54
N TRP A 593 18.29 26.49 23.65
CA TRP A 593 18.67 25.10 23.34
C TRP A 593 19.18 24.36 24.60
N GLN A 594 19.80 25.06 25.55
CA GLN A 594 20.23 24.51 26.82
C GLN A 594 19.03 24.11 27.70
N ASP A 595 18.02 24.98 27.81
CA ASP A 595 16.80 24.68 28.58
C ASP A 595 16.02 23.52 27.95
N PHE A 596 15.97 23.46 26.60
CA PHE A 596 15.35 22.36 25.87
C PHE A 596 15.96 21.00 26.24
N GLN A 597 17.29 20.89 26.27
CA GLN A 597 18.01 19.67 26.64
C GLN A 597 17.71 19.20 28.08
N ILE A 598 17.40 20.15 28.99
CA ILE A 598 17.08 19.86 30.39
C ILE A 598 15.63 19.39 30.52
N HIS A 599 14.70 20.02 29.79
CA HIS A 599 13.26 19.87 29.99
C HIS A 599 12.55 18.90 29.05
N PHE A 600 13.17 18.50 27.93
CA PHE A 600 12.62 17.53 26.97
C PHE A 600 13.38 16.20 26.99
N ARG A 601 12.77 15.16 26.42
CA ARG A 601 13.28 13.77 26.42
C ARG A 601 13.61 13.27 25.02
N SER A 602 12.76 13.60 24.07
CA SER A 602 12.78 13.10 22.69
C SER A 602 12.53 14.24 21.72
N ILE A 603 13.12 14.14 20.52
CA ILE A 603 12.78 14.98 19.38
C ILE A 603 12.18 14.08 18.30
N TYR A 604 11.04 14.48 17.77
CA TYR A 604 10.34 13.76 16.70
C TYR A 604 10.60 14.47 15.38
N VAL A 605 10.98 13.72 14.35
CA VAL A 605 11.25 14.24 13.01
C VAL A 605 10.39 13.47 12.02
N CYS A 606 9.70 14.19 11.13
CA CYS A 606 9.08 13.58 9.96
C CYS A 606 9.64 14.23 8.69
N ARG A 607 10.41 13.42 7.96
CA ARG A 607 11.10 13.81 6.72
C ARG A 607 10.13 13.63 5.56
N VAL A 608 9.60 14.73 5.04
CA VAL A 608 8.69 14.71 3.88
C VAL A 608 9.51 14.85 2.60
N TYR A 609 9.63 13.76 1.85
CA TYR A 609 10.27 13.77 0.54
C TYR A 609 9.24 13.95 -0.60
N PRO A 610 9.62 14.57 -1.73
CA PRO A 610 8.81 14.56 -2.94
C PRO A 610 8.50 13.13 -3.40
N PRO A 611 7.29 12.85 -3.94
CA PRO A 611 6.89 11.50 -4.36
C PRO A 611 7.86 10.83 -5.33
N GLU A 612 8.47 11.59 -6.23
CA GLU A 612 9.45 11.13 -7.21
C GLU A 612 10.77 10.61 -6.61
N MET A 613 11.04 10.92 -5.33
CA MET A 613 12.19 10.38 -4.60
C MET A 613 11.88 9.04 -3.90
N ARG A 614 10.62 8.61 -3.83
CA ARG A 614 10.17 7.43 -3.07
C ARG A 614 10.03 6.20 -3.97
N TYR A 615 10.68 5.11 -3.57
CA TYR A 615 10.58 3.81 -4.21
C TYR A 615 10.14 2.79 -3.16
N SER A 616 8.89 2.33 -3.22
CA SER A 616 8.31 1.40 -2.24
C SER A 616 8.11 0.01 -2.83
N VAL A 617 8.29 -1.02 -2.02
CA VAL A 617 7.85 -2.40 -2.30
C VAL A 617 7.07 -2.95 -1.11
N HIS A 618 5.94 -3.59 -1.41
CA HIS A 618 5.10 -4.30 -0.43
C HIS A 618 5.60 -5.74 -0.28
N GLY A 619 5.62 -6.26 0.94
CA GLY A 619 6.10 -7.60 1.27
C GLY A 619 5.42 -8.22 2.48
N GLN A 620 5.77 -9.45 2.82
CA GLN A 620 5.26 -10.14 4.02
C GLN A 620 6.24 -11.17 4.56
N TRP A 621 6.33 -11.26 5.88
CA TRP A 621 6.82 -12.44 6.60
C TRP A 621 5.64 -13.37 6.81
N ARG A 622 5.66 -14.57 6.22
CA ARG A 622 4.58 -15.56 6.30
C ARG A 622 5.09 -16.96 6.00
N GLY A 623 4.76 -17.93 6.85
CA GLY A 623 5.22 -19.31 6.73
C GLY A 623 6.73 -19.39 6.55
N TYR A 624 7.15 -19.93 5.40
CA TYR A 624 8.56 -20.05 5.04
C TYR A 624 9.31 -18.70 4.97
N SER A 625 8.65 -17.57 4.66
CA SER A 625 9.33 -16.26 4.62
C SER A 625 9.49 -15.58 5.98
N ALA A 626 8.95 -16.15 7.06
CA ALA A 626 9.13 -15.64 8.43
C ALA A 626 10.43 -16.20 9.06
N GLY A 627 11.58 -15.83 8.49
CA GLY A 627 12.87 -16.46 8.79
C GLY A 627 13.55 -16.03 10.10
N GLY A 628 13.07 -14.97 10.76
CA GLY A 628 13.67 -14.40 11.98
C GLY A 628 15.00 -13.68 11.72
N CYS A 629 15.73 -13.35 12.80
CA CYS A 629 17.00 -12.60 12.71
C CYS A 629 18.21 -13.45 12.28
N GLN A 630 19.35 -12.78 12.07
CA GLN A 630 20.60 -13.38 11.55
C GLN A 630 21.21 -14.48 12.45
N ASP A 631 20.71 -14.62 13.68
CA ASP A 631 21.15 -15.62 14.65
C ASP A 631 20.45 -16.98 14.45
N TYR A 632 19.52 -17.07 13.48
CA TYR A 632 18.77 -18.29 13.14
C TYR A 632 19.13 -18.83 11.74
N ASP A 633 19.21 -20.16 11.62
CA ASP A 633 19.47 -20.85 10.34
C ASP A 633 18.44 -20.52 9.25
N SER A 634 17.22 -20.10 9.62
CA SER A 634 16.14 -19.67 8.72
C SER A 634 16.29 -18.24 8.17
N TRP A 635 17.29 -17.46 8.59
CA TRP A 635 17.50 -16.06 8.17
C TRP A 635 17.40 -15.84 6.65
N HIS A 636 18.03 -16.72 5.86
CA HIS A 636 18.06 -16.61 4.40
C HIS A 636 16.67 -16.75 3.73
N GLN A 637 15.69 -17.28 4.46
CA GLN A 637 14.33 -17.53 3.99
C GLN A 637 13.49 -16.25 3.95
N ASN A 638 13.84 -15.24 4.75
CA ASN A 638 13.22 -13.91 4.71
C ASN A 638 13.21 -13.33 3.29
N PRO A 639 12.23 -12.46 2.94
CA PRO A 639 12.22 -11.75 1.67
C PRO A 639 13.49 -10.93 1.49
N GLN A 640 13.96 -10.80 0.24
CA GLN A 640 15.17 -10.05 -0.07
C GLN A 640 14.94 -9.17 -1.31
N TYR A 641 15.49 -7.96 -1.29
CA TYR A 641 15.27 -6.95 -2.32
C TYR A 641 16.59 -6.37 -2.83
N ARG A 642 16.79 -6.38 -4.14
CA ARG A 642 17.95 -5.79 -4.80
C ARG A 642 17.72 -4.30 -5.04
N LEU A 643 18.55 -3.48 -4.40
CA LEU A 643 18.64 -2.05 -4.60
C LEU A 643 19.80 -1.73 -5.57
N ARG A 644 19.49 -1.19 -6.74
CA ARG A 644 20.48 -0.83 -7.76
C ARG A 644 20.30 0.60 -8.24
N VAL A 645 21.34 1.42 -8.11
CA VAL A 645 21.39 2.76 -8.73
C VAL A 645 21.49 2.62 -10.25
N THR A 646 20.77 3.46 -10.98
CA THR A 646 20.73 3.48 -12.44
C THR A 646 21.15 4.83 -13.02
N GLY A 647 21.26 4.93 -14.34
CA GLY A 647 21.65 6.17 -15.01
C GLY A 647 23.09 6.60 -14.71
N ARG A 648 23.36 7.91 -14.78
CA ARG A 648 24.70 8.49 -14.56
C ARG A 648 25.11 8.49 -13.09
N ASP A 649 24.14 8.53 -12.18
CA ASP A 649 24.38 8.59 -10.74
C ASP A 649 24.94 7.28 -10.18
N ALA A 650 24.82 6.16 -10.92
CA ALA A 650 25.43 4.88 -10.60
C ALA A 650 26.98 4.89 -10.58
N LEU A 651 27.61 5.99 -11.02
CA LEU A 651 29.05 6.23 -10.98
C LEU A 651 29.52 7.00 -9.73
N TYR A 652 28.61 7.52 -8.91
CA TYR A 652 28.91 8.39 -7.76
C TYR A 652 28.29 7.84 -6.47
N PRO A 653 28.83 8.20 -5.29
CA PRO A 653 28.20 7.84 -4.02
C PRO A 653 26.80 8.45 -3.90
N VAL A 654 25.78 7.63 -3.63
CA VAL A 654 24.38 8.05 -3.55
C VAL A 654 23.89 8.00 -2.11
N HIS A 655 23.37 9.12 -1.63
CA HIS A 655 22.66 9.18 -0.36
C HIS A 655 21.30 8.48 -0.46
N VAL A 656 21.02 7.55 0.45
CA VAL A 656 19.73 6.87 0.57
C VAL A 656 19.24 6.93 2.01
N PHE A 657 17.93 7.10 2.16
CA PHE A 657 17.22 6.95 3.43
C PHE A 657 16.20 5.82 3.24
N ILE A 658 16.29 4.76 4.04
CA ILE A 658 15.51 3.54 3.87
C ILE A 658 14.60 3.36 5.08
N THR A 659 13.31 3.13 4.88
CA THR A 659 12.37 2.75 5.95
C THR A 659 11.83 1.35 5.75
N LEU A 660 11.61 0.63 6.85
CA LEU A 660 10.82 -0.59 6.90
C LEU A 660 9.67 -0.35 7.87
N THR A 661 8.45 -0.34 7.34
CA THR A 661 7.21 -0.16 8.10
C THR A 661 6.53 -1.52 8.23
N GLN A 662 6.34 -2.05 9.44
CA GLN A 662 5.51 -3.24 9.63
C GLN A 662 4.02 -2.87 9.63
N GLY A 663 3.22 -3.72 9.00
CA GLY A 663 1.77 -3.64 9.06
C GLY A 663 1.23 -4.66 10.05
N VAL A 664 0.22 -4.29 10.82
CA VAL A 664 -0.58 -5.26 11.58
C VAL A 664 -1.49 -6.03 10.64
N GLY A 665 -1.62 -7.34 10.87
CA GLY A 665 -2.43 -8.21 10.02
C GLY A 665 -3.90 -7.81 10.07
N PHE A 666 -4.52 -7.54 8.91
CA PHE A 666 -5.96 -7.30 8.80
C PHE A 666 -6.73 -8.51 9.32
N SER A 667 -7.29 -8.41 10.53
CA SER A 667 -8.20 -9.41 11.07
C SER A 667 -9.45 -9.50 10.19
N ARG A 668 -9.54 -10.58 9.40
CA ARG A 668 -10.71 -10.94 8.58
C ARG A 668 -12.00 -11.19 9.40
N LYS A 669 -11.95 -11.08 10.73
CA LYS A 669 -13.11 -11.29 11.63
C LYS A 669 -13.93 -10.01 11.89
N THR A 670 -13.41 -8.84 11.51
CA THR A 670 -14.02 -7.53 11.78
C THR A 670 -13.97 -6.66 10.53
N ASN A 671 -15.11 -6.49 9.86
CA ASN A 671 -15.24 -5.52 8.78
C ASN A 671 -15.13 -4.09 9.34
N GLY A 672 -14.30 -3.26 8.70
CA GLY A 672 -14.07 -1.86 9.05
C GLY A 672 -12.59 -1.56 9.34
N PHE A 673 -12.26 -0.28 9.50
CA PHE A 673 -10.88 0.21 9.74
C PHE A 673 -10.25 -0.24 11.07
N ARG A 674 -11.02 -0.90 11.94
CA ARG A 674 -10.71 -1.37 13.32
C ARG A 674 -9.47 -2.27 13.52
N ASN A 675 -8.66 -2.47 12.48
CA ASN A 675 -7.42 -3.24 12.52
C ASN A 675 -6.16 -2.35 12.52
N TYR A 676 -6.29 -1.03 12.44
CA TYR A 676 -5.13 -0.14 12.55
C TYR A 676 -4.75 0.07 14.02
N GLN A 677 -3.49 -0.22 14.36
CA GLN A 677 -2.97 -0.12 15.73
C GLN A 677 -1.81 0.88 15.78
N SER A 678 -1.78 1.73 16.80
CA SER A 678 -0.67 2.64 17.05
C SER A 678 0.58 1.88 17.51
N SER A 679 1.75 2.50 17.40
CA SER A 679 3.05 1.99 17.86
C SER A 679 3.15 1.74 19.37
N HIS A 680 2.12 2.12 20.14
CA HIS A 680 2.02 1.85 21.57
C HIS A 680 1.29 0.52 21.88
N ASP A 681 0.77 -0.20 20.87
CA ASP A 681 0.19 -1.53 21.09
C ASP A 681 1.28 -2.60 21.25
N SER A 682 1.06 -3.45 22.24
CA SER A 682 1.93 -4.59 22.62
C SER A 682 1.99 -5.73 21.59
N SER A 683 1.26 -5.60 20.48
CA SER A 683 1.13 -6.59 19.40
C SER A 683 2.23 -6.53 18.34
N MET A 684 3.05 -5.47 18.30
CA MET A 684 4.08 -5.28 17.28
C MET A 684 5.33 -6.14 17.50
N PHE A 685 5.96 -6.55 16.39
CA PHE A 685 7.20 -7.33 16.42
C PHE A 685 8.44 -6.43 16.53
N TYR A 686 9.54 -6.96 17.05
CA TYR A 686 10.84 -6.29 16.93
C TYR A 686 11.35 -6.47 15.50
N ILE A 687 11.37 -5.40 14.72
CA ILE A 687 11.78 -5.44 13.31
C ILE A 687 13.18 -4.85 13.12
N GLY A 688 13.87 -5.36 12.10
CA GLY A 688 15.22 -4.96 11.71
C GLY A 688 15.42 -5.08 10.19
N MET A 689 16.46 -4.43 9.67
CA MET A 689 16.92 -4.66 8.30
C MET A 689 18.44 -4.75 8.22
N ARG A 690 18.93 -5.50 7.22
CA ARG A 690 20.35 -5.59 6.85
C ARG A 690 20.55 -5.21 5.39
N ILE A 691 21.61 -4.46 5.10
CA ILE A 691 21.97 -3.98 3.76
C ILE A 691 23.33 -4.58 3.39
N LEU A 692 23.37 -5.37 2.32
CA LEU A 692 24.45 -6.30 2.03
C LEU A 692 25.05 -6.11 0.63
N LYS A 693 26.35 -6.39 0.46
CA LYS A 693 27.11 -6.39 -0.81
C LYS A 693 27.16 -7.78 -1.48
N THR A 694 26.04 -8.53 -1.50
CA THR A 694 25.98 -9.90 -2.08
C THR A 694 25.97 -9.93 -3.62
N ARG A 695 26.58 -8.95 -4.30
CA ARG A 695 26.67 -8.87 -5.77
C ARG A 695 25.31 -8.96 -6.50
N GLY A 696 24.24 -8.50 -5.86
CA GLY A 696 22.86 -8.58 -6.39
C GLY A 696 22.24 -9.98 -6.37
N CYS A 697 22.84 -10.93 -5.64
CA CYS A 697 22.35 -12.29 -5.44
C CYS A 697 21.68 -12.43 -4.07
N ARG A 698 20.85 -13.47 -3.89
CA ARG A 698 20.24 -13.81 -2.60
C ARG A 698 21.33 -14.11 -1.55
N ALA A 699 21.22 -13.48 -0.39
CA ALA A 699 22.06 -13.75 0.77
C ALA A 699 21.79 -15.17 1.30
N ALA A 700 22.86 -15.93 1.48
CA ALA A 700 22.85 -17.30 1.99
C ALA A 700 23.25 -17.34 3.49
N TYR A 701 23.25 -18.55 4.06
CA TYR A 701 23.44 -18.85 5.48
C TYR A 701 24.64 -18.17 6.17
N ASN A 702 25.74 -17.90 5.45
CA ASN A 702 26.96 -17.29 6.01
C ASN A 702 27.16 -15.87 5.46
N ILE A 703 26.53 -14.87 6.08
CA ILE A 703 26.87 -13.45 5.82
C ILE A 703 28.15 -13.13 6.58
N TYR A 704 29.20 -12.76 5.86
CA TYR A 704 30.42 -12.26 6.50
C TYR A 704 30.25 -10.78 6.89
N MET A 705 30.86 -10.38 8.02
CA MET A 705 30.75 -9.01 8.54
C MET A 705 31.17 -7.91 7.53
N HIS A 706 32.06 -8.24 6.58
CA HIS A 706 32.51 -7.34 5.52
C HIS A 706 31.52 -7.18 4.35
N GLU A 707 30.49 -8.01 4.28
CA GLU A 707 29.41 -7.91 3.30
C GLU A 707 28.30 -6.98 3.77
N SER A 708 28.15 -6.79 5.09
CA SER A 708 27.24 -5.79 5.65
C SER A 708 27.77 -4.38 5.44
N VAL A 709 26.92 -3.48 4.93
CA VAL A 709 27.23 -2.06 4.74
C VAL A 709 26.33 -1.12 5.55
N GLY A 710 25.29 -1.66 6.18
CA GLY A 710 24.31 -0.90 6.93
C GLY A 710 23.12 -1.76 7.37
N GLY A 711 22.20 -1.13 8.07
CA GLY A 711 21.05 -1.77 8.68
C GLY A 711 20.62 -1.03 9.94
N THR A 712 19.72 -1.63 10.70
CA THR A 712 19.19 -1.07 11.96
C THR A 712 19.42 -2.04 13.11
N ASP A 713 19.33 -1.54 14.34
CA ASP A 713 19.05 -2.44 15.48
C ASP A 713 17.61 -2.97 15.39
N TYR A 714 17.33 -4.04 16.14
CA TYR A 714 15.97 -4.56 16.27
C TYR A 714 15.23 -3.78 17.35
N VAL A 715 14.15 -3.11 16.96
CA VAL A 715 13.32 -2.31 17.88
C VAL A 715 11.86 -2.67 17.69
N ASN A 716 11.10 -2.67 18.80
CA ASN A 716 9.66 -2.77 18.75
C ASN A 716 9.09 -1.39 18.37
N SER A 717 8.86 -1.21 17.08
CA SER A 717 8.38 0.04 16.47
C SER A 717 7.63 -0.27 15.18
N ARG A 718 6.60 0.52 14.89
CA ARG A 718 5.84 0.46 13.63
C ARG A 718 6.71 0.71 12.40
N GLU A 719 7.66 1.64 12.52
CA GLU A 719 8.62 1.98 11.48
C GLU A 719 10.04 2.03 12.05
N ILE A 720 10.99 1.57 11.24
CA ILE A 720 12.43 1.73 11.47
C ILE A 720 13.09 2.36 10.25
N SER A 721 14.15 3.14 10.46
CA SER A 721 14.85 3.86 9.40
C SER A 721 16.36 3.69 9.43
N CYS A 722 17.00 3.74 8.27
CA CYS A 722 18.45 3.68 8.09
C CYS A 722 18.90 4.74 7.07
N GLU A 723 19.85 5.59 7.45
CA GLU A 723 20.42 6.64 6.60
C GLU A 723 21.88 6.32 6.27
N LEU A 724 22.22 6.23 4.98
CA LEU A 724 23.57 5.86 4.54
C LEU A 724 23.92 6.40 3.15
N VAL A 725 25.22 6.44 2.86
CA VAL A 725 25.75 6.70 1.52
C VAL A 725 26.17 5.38 0.88
N LEU A 726 25.54 5.02 -0.23
CA LEU A 726 25.88 3.86 -1.03
C LEU A 726 26.99 4.21 -2.02
N GLU A 727 28.12 3.53 -1.90
CA GLU A 727 29.20 3.59 -2.90
C GLU A 727 28.75 3.02 -4.27
N PRO A 728 29.38 3.45 -5.39
CA PRO A 728 29.14 2.89 -6.71
C PRO A 728 29.31 1.37 -6.75
N TYR A 729 28.19 0.64 -6.90
CA TYR A 729 28.19 -0.82 -6.94
C TYR A 729 27.27 -1.35 -8.06
N PRO A 730 27.80 -1.55 -9.29
CA PRO A 730 26.98 -1.83 -10.48
C PRO A 730 26.07 -3.06 -10.40
N LYS A 731 26.39 -4.01 -9.52
CA LYS A 731 25.62 -5.23 -9.28
C LYS A 731 24.44 -5.06 -8.32
N GLY A 732 24.36 -3.93 -7.63
CA GLY A 732 23.33 -3.66 -6.62
C GLY A 732 23.62 -4.26 -5.24
N TYR A 733 22.99 -3.66 -4.25
CA TYR A 733 22.96 -4.07 -2.85
C TYR A 733 21.73 -4.94 -2.60
N THR A 734 21.77 -5.77 -1.56
CA THR A 734 20.62 -6.60 -1.15
C THR A 734 20.14 -6.17 0.23
N ILE A 735 18.87 -5.80 0.33
CA ILE A 735 18.19 -5.43 1.57
C ILE A 735 17.41 -6.66 2.04
N VAL A 736 17.61 -7.05 3.29
CA VAL A 736 16.89 -8.16 3.95
C VAL A 736 16.10 -7.57 5.12
N PRO A 737 14.79 -7.30 4.98
CA PRO A 737 13.90 -6.93 6.07
C PRO A 737 13.45 -8.16 6.86
N THR A 738 13.51 -8.08 8.19
CA THR A 738 13.35 -9.25 9.09
C THR A 738 12.71 -8.88 10.42
N THR A 739 11.95 -9.80 10.99
CA THR A 739 11.57 -9.80 12.41
C THR A 739 12.72 -10.35 13.28
N ILE A 740 12.60 -10.28 14.60
CA ILE A 740 13.63 -10.80 15.51
C ILE A 740 13.55 -12.32 15.63
N HIS A 741 12.34 -12.91 15.68
CA HIS A 741 12.13 -14.35 15.85
C HIS A 741 11.50 -14.99 14.60
N PRO A 742 11.86 -16.24 14.27
CA PRO A 742 11.20 -16.98 13.19
C PRO A 742 9.72 -17.24 13.49
N GLY A 743 8.89 -17.29 12.45
CA GLY A 743 7.45 -17.53 12.55
C GLY A 743 6.61 -16.30 12.97
N GLU A 744 7.23 -15.14 13.18
CA GLU A 744 6.51 -13.87 13.35
C GLU A 744 5.95 -13.41 11.99
N GLU A 745 4.62 -13.51 11.81
CA GLU A 745 3.96 -13.21 10.53
C GLU A 745 3.37 -11.80 10.50
N ALA A 746 3.83 -10.96 9.56
CA ALA A 746 3.27 -9.63 9.30
C ALA A 746 3.50 -9.17 7.85
N PRO A 747 2.57 -8.41 7.25
CA PRO A 747 2.89 -7.60 6.07
C PRO A 747 3.88 -6.48 6.44
N PHE A 748 4.65 -6.00 5.47
CA PHE A 748 5.52 -4.84 5.63
C PHE A 748 5.68 -4.06 4.33
N VAL A 749 6.17 -2.82 4.45
CA VAL A 749 6.51 -1.96 3.32
C VAL A 749 7.93 -1.46 3.48
N LEU A 750 8.76 -1.74 2.48
CA LEU A 750 10.13 -1.27 2.40
C LEU A 750 10.16 -0.07 1.45
N SER A 751 10.48 1.12 1.95
CA SER A 751 10.59 2.35 1.15
C SER A 751 12.04 2.83 1.10
N VAL A 752 12.52 3.21 -0.09
CA VAL A 752 13.82 3.85 -0.29
C VAL A 752 13.59 5.27 -0.83
N PHE A 753 14.14 6.25 -0.13
CA PHE A 753 14.07 7.67 -0.46
C PHE A 753 15.44 8.16 -0.95
N THR A 754 15.52 8.64 -2.19
CA THR A 754 16.76 9.18 -2.77
C THR A 754 16.51 10.07 -3.99
N LYS A 755 17.46 10.98 -4.29
CA LYS A 755 17.41 11.86 -5.48
C LYS A 755 17.86 11.14 -6.75
N ALA A 756 18.61 10.04 -6.63
CA ALA A 756 19.11 9.27 -7.76
C ALA A 756 18.05 8.28 -8.28
N PRO A 757 17.99 7.99 -9.59
CA PRO A 757 17.07 7.00 -10.13
C PRO A 757 17.55 5.59 -9.77
N ILE A 758 16.75 4.86 -9.00
CA ILE A 758 17.04 3.49 -8.54
C ILE A 758 16.07 2.46 -9.12
N LYS A 759 16.48 1.19 -9.09
CA LYS A 759 15.60 0.03 -9.16
C LYS A 759 15.60 -0.65 -7.79
N LEU A 760 14.41 -1.04 -7.33
CA LEU A 760 14.17 -1.85 -6.14
C LEU A 760 13.27 -3.01 -6.57
N GLU A 761 13.79 -4.23 -6.51
CA GLU A 761 13.16 -5.43 -7.07
C GLU A 761 13.42 -6.65 -6.16
N ALA A 762 12.53 -7.65 -6.15
CA ALA A 762 12.74 -8.88 -5.37
C ALA A 762 13.90 -9.74 -5.95
N VAL A 763 14.49 -10.61 -5.11
CA VAL A 763 15.69 -11.43 -5.42
C VAL A 763 15.43 -12.92 -5.37
#